data_AF-A0A1E5A4A1-F1
#
_entry.id   AF-A0A1E5A4A1-F1
#
_cell.length_a   1.000
_cell.length_b   1.000
_cell.length_c   1.000
_cell.angle_alpha   90.00
_cell.angle_beta   90.00
_cell.angle_gamma   90.00
#
_symmetry.space_group_name_H-M   'P 1'
#
loop_
_entity.id
_entity.type
_entity.pdbx_description
1 polymer ?
#
loop_
_entity_poly.entity_id
_entity_poly.type
_entity_poly.pdbx_seq_one_letter_code
_entity_poly.pdbx_strand_id
1 'polypeptide(L)'
;MSTAAQQQHSVNMSTESDTSSAEEFIDLKEYAKILRKHRWAILLATALLTGLAAYIVTGMTPIYRATSTLLIETQQTMPMNLDELIGIDTTNKEYYQTQFEVLRSRKLAKRVMEEMGLYSHPELSRPEDKNLGIPVSTIDTSLTESSNGANSYSGSEAFELEAEPIERQIAVNRFLKKLSVTPIKNTKLVRISFESSDAVLAARVANKIADSYILSYMDSRMEMGEKATSWLGERLTQHKLKLDESQDRLLSYKEEYGLVDIQGTVGKLTEQEIGIVTSKLLDAEGKMAQSKIVFDDVAATRQKGAKALLGLPVIDSNEMVRRFKLDVQEAQFNLNELSNRYGNKHPKVVDAQSRLTTAQSNLDTQIYNIVDTIEKNYILAQQSVSSLRTTLDKGKKEIQQVDRSKIELMNLQREVELNQKMYDTLYTRMREVDEAENMSTTNAQVSEYAEAPIRPVKPRKILIVLLTLLVSLAAAIAAAILVESLNTTVSSTEDVESELKLRMLGIIPLVSKKMLRKKGMTALVPGSLVDDRGSFEESIRTVRTSISLDELENPHQVIMVTSALPGEGKSTVASHLAHSLSQIEKVLLIECDLRRPSLHRAFDFKDSIGLAQLLSGDAKFVNCIKINAIDSLDVIPAGSIPASPLELLTTKRFKHLIEQMKKRYDRIVIDSAPVQAVSDALILGQMADAVIYAVKANSTETGVSARGVKRLREAGIHMAGAVVTQVNIRKISSYGGDLDYQGFYDYYGYSEKDIVQPIDLTTDEQDTKPEPKPDASRSRPAKAAEANQTEAA
;
A
#
# COMPACT_ATOMS: atom_id res chain seq x y z
N MET A 1 -47.42 -47.53 -17.96
CA MET A 1 -46.63 -48.33 -18.93
C MET A 1 -45.16 -48.18 -18.54
N SER A 2 -44.39 -49.29 -18.54
CA SER A 2 -42.90 -49.36 -18.60
C SER A 2 -42.03 -48.45 -17.69
N THR A 3 -40.99 -48.93 -16.99
CA THR A 3 -40.48 -50.29 -16.81
C THR A 3 -39.63 -50.34 -15.53
N ALA A 4 -39.57 -51.54 -14.94
CA ALA A 4 -38.52 -52.03 -14.03
C ALA A 4 -37.10 -51.90 -14.66
N ALA A 5 -35.94 -52.02 -13.98
CA ALA A 5 -35.57 -52.40 -12.61
C ALA A 5 -34.17 -51.73 -12.28
N GLN A 6 -33.22 -52.18 -11.43
CA GLN A 6 -33.08 -53.37 -10.55
C GLN A 6 -32.03 -53.13 -9.41
N GLN A 7 -32.41 -53.43 -8.15
CA GLN A 7 -31.70 -54.29 -7.17
C GLN A 7 -30.16 -54.17 -6.98
N GLN A 8 -29.69 -53.89 -5.75
CA GLN A 8 -28.50 -54.56 -5.17
C GLN A 8 -28.42 -54.45 -3.62
N HIS A 9 -27.61 -55.35 -3.03
CA HIS A 9 -27.55 -55.64 -1.58
C HIS A 9 -26.95 -54.53 -0.71
N SER A 10 -27.41 -54.47 0.54
CA SER A 10 -26.65 -53.94 1.68
C SER A 10 -26.41 -55.07 2.71
N VAL A 11 -25.15 -55.48 2.84
CA VAL A 11 -24.62 -56.21 4.00
C VAL A 11 -23.34 -55.50 4.41
N ASN A 12 -23.35 -54.92 5.60
CA ASN A 12 -22.23 -54.56 6.47
C ASN A 12 -22.75 -53.57 7.53
N MET A 13 -22.12 -53.37 8.68
CA MET A 13 -21.28 -54.22 9.53
C MET A 13 -21.10 -53.39 10.80
N SER A 14 -21.34 -53.95 11.97
CA SER A 14 -21.30 -53.21 13.24
C SER A 14 -19.91 -52.66 13.53
N THR A 15 -19.79 -51.34 13.69
CA THR A 15 -18.65 -50.65 14.35
C THR A 15 -19.05 -49.20 14.67
N GLU A 16 -19.81 -49.01 15.74
CA GLU A 16 -19.88 -47.69 16.38
C GLU A 16 -18.64 -47.54 17.26
N SER A 17 -17.73 -46.67 16.82
CA SER A 17 -16.56 -46.27 17.61
C SER A 17 -16.86 -44.95 18.32
N ASP A 18 -17.02 -45.00 19.64
CA ASP A 18 -17.04 -43.82 20.50
C ASP A 18 -15.72 -43.04 20.33
N THR A 19 -15.77 -41.96 19.57
CA THR A 19 -14.73 -40.93 19.53
C THR A 19 -15.25 -39.71 20.27
N SER A 20 -15.23 -39.79 21.60
CA SER A 20 -15.37 -38.60 22.43
C SER A 20 -14.15 -37.71 22.19
N SER A 21 -14.38 -36.58 21.52
CA SER A 21 -13.40 -35.51 21.41
C SER A 21 -13.20 -34.92 22.80
N ALA A 22 -12.15 -35.36 23.49
CA ALA A 22 -11.69 -34.71 24.70
C ALA A 22 -11.28 -33.26 24.36
N GLU A 23 -12.12 -32.29 24.73
CA GLU A 23 -11.73 -30.89 24.72
C GLU A 23 -10.56 -30.74 25.71
N GLU A 24 -9.36 -30.56 25.17
CA GLU A 24 -8.13 -30.37 25.94
C GLU A 24 -8.16 -28.98 26.58
N PHE A 25 -8.85 -28.87 27.73
CA PHE A 25 -8.92 -27.65 28.51
C PHE A 25 -7.51 -27.21 28.92
N ILE A 26 -7.02 -26.15 28.27
CA ILE A 26 -5.77 -25.48 28.60
C ILE A 26 -5.83 -25.04 30.07
N ASP A 27 -5.13 -25.72 30.97
CA ASP A 27 -5.11 -25.34 32.39
C ASP A 27 -4.29 -24.06 32.59
N LEU A 28 -4.97 -22.92 32.49
CA LEU A 28 -4.43 -21.59 32.75
C LEU A 28 -3.76 -21.47 34.14
N LYS A 29 -4.10 -22.33 35.09
CA LYS A 29 -3.48 -22.39 36.42
C LYS A 29 -2.03 -22.88 36.34
N GLU A 30 -1.73 -23.81 35.43
CA GLU A 30 -0.39 -24.36 35.22
C GLU A 30 0.55 -23.30 34.63
N TYR A 31 0.14 -22.65 33.54
CA TYR A 31 0.88 -21.52 32.97
C TYR A 31 1.10 -20.37 33.97
N ALA A 32 0.13 -20.10 34.83
CA ALA A 32 0.27 -19.11 35.90
C ALA A 32 1.34 -19.49 36.96
N LYS A 33 1.55 -20.79 37.25
CA LYS A 33 2.66 -21.26 38.09
C LYS A 33 4.01 -20.98 37.42
N ILE A 34 4.17 -21.38 36.16
CA ILE A 34 5.42 -21.21 35.38
C ILE A 34 5.84 -19.73 35.36
N LEU A 35 4.90 -18.83 35.05
CA LEU A 35 5.13 -17.38 35.02
C LEU A 35 5.60 -16.82 36.37
N ARG A 36 5.06 -17.32 37.49
CA ARG A 36 5.49 -16.88 38.84
C ARG A 36 6.88 -17.40 39.19
N LYS A 37 7.16 -18.68 38.91
CA LYS A 37 8.45 -19.34 39.15
C LYS A 37 9.58 -18.60 38.43
N HIS A 38 9.36 -18.23 37.16
CA HIS A 38 10.35 -17.58 36.31
C HIS A 38 10.28 -16.04 36.27
N ARG A 39 9.43 -15.39 37.09
CA ARG A 39 9.14 -13.94 37.02
C ARG A 39 10.39 -13.04 36.95
N TRP A 40 11.42 -13.35 37.75
CA TRP A 40 12.66 -12.57 37.78
C TRP A 40 13.52 -12.78 36.53
N ALA A 41 13.56 -14.00 35.99
CA ALA A 41 14.25 -14.30 34.74
C ALA A 41 13.55 -13.63 33.54
N ILE A 42 12.22 -13.70 33.50
CA ILE A 42 11.39 -13.04 32.49
C ILE A 42 11.62 -11.52 32.53
N LEU A 43 11.52 -10.90 33.71
CA LEU A 43 11.73 -9.45 33.88
C LEU A 43 13.17 -9.04 33.50
N LEU A 44 14.19 -9.80 33.92
CA LEU A 44 15.58 -9.48 33.61
C LEU A 44 15.89 -9.61 32.11
N ALA A 45 15.45 -10.69 31.46
CA ALA A 45 15.63 -10.88 30.02
C ALA A 45 14.89 -9.80 29.21
N THR A 46 13.65 -9.50 29.58
CA THR A 46 12.84 -8.42 28.97
C THR A 46 13.53 -7.06 29.14
N ALA A 47 14.01 -6.73 30.34
CA ALA A 47 14.69 -5.47 30.62
C ALA A 47 16.02 -5.34 29.88
N LEU A 48 16.80 -6.41 29.77
CA LEU A 48 18.09 -6.41 29.08
C LEU A 48 17.92 -6.25 27.56
N LEU A 49 16.98 -6.99 26.95
CA LEU A 49 16.66 -6.86 25.53
C LEU A 49 16.05 -5.48 25.20
N THR A 50 15.12 -4.99 26.01
CA THR A 50 14.50 -3.66 25.83
C THR A 50 15.53 -2.55 26.06
N GLY A 51 16.43 -2.70 27.04
CA GLY A 51 17.51 -1.76 27.32
C GLY A 51 18.53 -1.67 26.18
N LEU A 52 18.92 -2.81 25.60
CA LEU A 52 19.78 -2.87 24.42
C LEU A 52 19.10 -2.22 23.20
N ALA A 53 17.82 -2.52 22.98
CA ALA A 53 17.06 -1.87 21.91
C ALA A 53 16.94 -0.36 22.11
N ALA A 54 16.66 0.10 23.33
CA ALA A 54 16.64 1.52 23.68
C ALA A 54 17.99 2.20 23.42
N TYR A 55 19.10 1.58 23.81
CA TYR A 55 20.45 2.07 23.53
C TYR A 55 20.70 2.24 22.03
N ILE A 56 20.42 1.21 21.21
CA ILE A 56 20.55 1.27 19.75
C ILE A 56 19.68 2.38 19.16
N VAL A 57 18.42 2.50 19.60
CA VAL A 57 17.47 3.55 19.15
C VAL A 57 17.89 4.96 19.61
N THR A 58 18.64 5.11 20.70
CA THR A 58 19.23 6.41 21.05
C THR A 58 20.30 6.84 20.06
N GLY A 59 21.12 5.92 19.55
CA GLY A 59 22.18 6.18 18.55
C GLY A 59 21.72 6.37 17.10
N MET A 60 20.44 6.12 16.78
CA MET A 60 19.90 6.36 15.44
C MET A 60 19.82 7.85 15.10
N THR A 61 20.25 8.21 13.89
CA THR A 61 20.21 9.58 13.36
C THR A 61 18.77 10.12 13.33
N PRO A 62 18.50 11.30 13.92
CA PRO A 62 17.20 11.95 13.81
C PRO A 62 16.93 12.40 12.37
N ILE A 63 15.68 12.27 11.93
CA ILE A 63 15.20 12.79 10.64
C ILE A 63 14.11 13.82 10.92
N TYR A 64 14.37 15.02 10.44
CA TYR A 64 13.51 16.19 10.50
C TYR A 64 12.71 16.31 9.20
N ARG A 65 11.50 16.86 9.28
CA ARG A 65 10.66 17.16 8.11
C ARG A 65 10.18 18.59 8.23
N ALA A 66 10.58 19.43 7.28
CA ALA A 66 10.05 20.77 7.12
C ALA A 66 9.05 20.80 5.95
N THR A 67 8.09 21.73 5.97
CA THR A 67 7.00 21.80 4.99
C THR A 67 6.72 23.25 4.62
N SER A 68 6.76 23.58 3.33
CA SER A 68 6.27 24.85 2.79
C SER A 68 4.90 24.64 2.15
N THR A 69 4.02 25.65 2.23
CA THR A 69 2.69 25.64 1.62
C THR A 69 2.65 26.59 0.44
N LEU A 70 2.36 26.07 -0.75
CA LEU A 70 2.24 26.82 -2.00
C LEU A 70 0.76 26.90 -2.42
N LEU A 71 0.29 28.09 -2.77
CA LEU A 71 -0.98 28.32 -3.46
C LEU A 71 -0.74 28.26 -4.97
N ILE A 72 -1.49 27.43 -5.69
CA ILE A 72 -1.45 27.36 -7.16
C ILE A 72 -2.79 27.84 -7.69
N GLU A 73 -2.77 28.82 -8.59
CA GLU A 73 -3.97 29.30 -9.25
C GLU A 73 -4.17 28.67 -10.64
N THR A 74 -5.44 28.53 -11.02
CA THR A 74 -5.85 28.25 -12.40
C THR A 74 -6.18 29.57 -13.06
N GLN A 75 -5.19 30.19 -13.72
CA GLN A 75 -5.48 31.21 -14.72
C GLN A 75 -6.23 30.55 -15.89
N GLN A 76 -7.29 31.22 -16.35
CA GLN A 76 -7.93 30.85 -17.62
C GLN A 76 -6.88 30.98 -18.70
N THR A 77 -6.70 29.92 -19.51
CA THR A 77 -5.85 29.98 -20.69
C THR A 77 -6.32 31.14 -21.56
N MET A 78 -5.36 31.89 -22.13
CA MET A 78 -5.66 32.84 -23.20
C MET A 78 -6.56 32.12 -24.23
N PRO A 79 -7.69 32.71 -24.67
CA PRO A 79 -8.61 32.07 -25.60
C PRO A 79 -8.02 32.02 -27.02
N MET A 80 -6.99 31.19 -27.17
CA MET A 80 -6.56 30.68 -28.45
C MET A 80 -7.54 29.58 -28.84
N ASN A 81 -8.52 29.92 -29.67
CA ASN A 81 -9.50 28.99 -30.22
C ASN A 81 -8.84 28.05 -31.26
N LEU A 82 -7.90 27.24 -30.78
CA LEU A 82 -7.29 26.10 -31.46
C LEU A 82 -7.65 24.79 -30.76
N ASP A 83 -7.88 24.84 -29.44
CA ASP A 83 -8.21 23.68 -28.60
C ASP A 83 -9.68 23.21 -28.74
N GLU A 84 -10.59 24.05 -29.23
CA GLU A 84 -12.02 23.69 -29.39
C GLU A 84 -12.27 22.59 -30.45
N LEU A 85 -11.24 22.21 -31.22
CA LEU A 85 -11.27 21.07 -32.15
C LEU A 85 -10.74 19.76 -31.54
N ILE A 86 -10.13 19.80 -30.33
CA ILE A 86 -9.61 18.63 -29.62
C ILE A 86 -10.25 18.62 -28.22
N GLY A 87 -11.43 18.01 -28.11
CA GLY A 87 -12.26 18.01 -26.90
C GLY A 87 -11.61 17.34 -25.68
N ILE A 88 -10.72 18.06 -25.00
CA ILE A 88 -10.13 17.70 -23.72
C ILE A 88 -10.77 18.61 -22.66
N ASP A 89 -11.89 18.13 -22.11
CA ASP A 89 -12.63 18.76 -21.01
C ASP A 89 -11.82 18.66 -19.70
N THR A 90 -10.76 19.47 -19.60
CA THR A 90 -9.81 19.46 -18.50
C THR A 90 -10.46 20.04 -17.25
N THR A 91 -11.19 19.19 -16.54
CA THR A 91 -11.68 19.50 -15.20
C THR A 91 -10.51 19.99 -14.34
N ASN A 92 -10.65 21.13 -13.66
CA ASN A 92 -9.60 21.78 -12.84
C ASN A 92 -8.73 20.82 -11.99
N LYS A 93 -9.30 19.69 -11.56
CA LYS A 93 -8.62 18.60 -10.84
C LYS A 93 -7.42 18.02 -11.59
N GLU A 94 -7.50 17.83 -12.91
CA GLU A 94 -6.41 17.26 -13.73
C GLU A 94 -5.25 18.23 -13.89
N TYR A 95 -5.56 19.53 -14.05
CA TYR A 95 -4.56 20.60 -14.02
C TYR A 95 -3.76 20.56 -12.70
N TYR A 96 -4.44 20.55 -11.54
CA TYR A 96 -3.76 20.49 -10.25
C TYR A 96 -2.91 19.22 -10.09
N GLN A 97 -3.40 18.05 -10.53
CA GLN A 97 -2.62 16.81 -10.52
C GLN A 97 -1.34 16.92 -11.35
N THR A 98 -1.42 17.52 -12.55
CA THR A 98 -0.25 17.78 -13.39
C THR A 98 0.75 18.71 -12.68
N GLN A 99 0.28 19.79 -12.05
CA GLN A 99 1.16 20.69 -11.29
C GLN A 99 1.85 19.99 -10.10
N PHE A 100 1.17 19.05 -9.42
CA PHE A 100 1.78 18.29 -8.32
C PHE A 100 2.88 17.33 -8.79
N GLU A 101 2.75 16.74 -9.98
CA GLU A 101 3.82 15.93 -10.58
C GLU A 101 4.95 16.80 -11.19
N VAL A 102 4.66 18.02 -11.66
CA VAL A 102 5.69 19.01 -12.03
C VAL A 102 6.55 19.40 -10.82
N LEU A 103 5.92 19.62 -9.66
CA LEU A 103 6.62 19.83 -8.37
C LEU A 103 7.48 18.63 -7.93
N ARG A 104 7.14 17.42 -8.40
CA ARG A 104 7.91 16.19 -8.18
C ARG A 104 8.88 15.85 -9.33
N SER A 105 8.95 16.70 -10.36
CA SER A 105 9.69 16.39 -11.58
C SER A 105 11.21 16.32 -11.37
N ARG A 106 11.86 15.44 -12.14
CA ARG A 106 13.33 15.34 -12.16
C ARG A 106 13.99 16.65 -12.61
N LYS A 107 13.37 17.42 -13.50
CA LYS A 107 13.90 18.71 -14.00
C LYS A 107 14.01 19.73 -12.86
N LEU A 108 12.93 19.90 -12.09
CA LEU A 108 12.92 20.80 -10.93
C LEU A 108 13.87 20.32 -9.82
N ALA A 109 13.87 19.02 -9.51
CA ALA A 109 14.77 18.45 -8.51
C ALA A 109 16.25 18.65 -8.86
N LYS A 110 16.65 18.42 -10.12
CA LYS A 110 18.01 18.71 -10.60
C LYS A 110 18.38 20.19 -10.43
N ARG A 111 17.53 21.10 -10.92
CA ARG A 111 17.73 22.56 -10.79
C ARG A 111 17.95 22.97 -9.33
N VAL A 112 17.10 22.52 -8.41
CA VAL A 112 17.26 22.81 -6.97
C VAL A 112 18.54 22.20 -6.39
N MET A 113 18.90 20.97 -6.77
CA MET A 113 20.14 20.33 -6.32
C MET A 113 21.40 21.01 -6.84
N GLU A 114 21.34 21.59 -8.04
CA GLU A 114 22.44 22.34 -8.65
C GLU A 114 22.60 23.72 -8.01
N GLU A 115 21.51 24.51 -7.95
CA GLU A 115 21.49 25.84 -7.31
C GLU A 115 21.88 25.81 -5.82
N MET A 116 21.57 24.72 -5.11
CA MET A 116 21.94 24.53 -3.70
C MET A 116 23.24 23.73 -3.48
N GLY A 117 23.94 23.29 -4.54
CA GLY A 117 25.18 22.51 -4.43
C GLY A 117 25.05 21.13 -3.77
N LEU A 118 23.85 20.54 -3.78
CA LEU A 118 23.48 19.35 -3.01
C LEU A 118 24.07 18.03 -3.53
N TYR A 119 24.59 18.01 -4.76
CA TYR A 119 25.26 16.83 -5.33
C TYR A 119 26.45 16.34 -4.51
N SER A 120 27.16 17.26 -3.84
CA SER A 120 28.28 16.95 -2.96
C SER A 120 27.86 16.60 -1.52
N HIS A 121 26.61 16.90 -1.14
CA HIS A 121 26.19 16.88 0.26
C HIS A 121 26.18 15.45 0.84
N PRO A 122 26.79 15.17 2.02
CA PRO A 122 26.99 13.80 2.53
C PRO A 122 25.72 12.95 2.65
N GLU A 123 24.56 13.59 2.86
CA GLU A 123 23.23 12.96 2.92
C GLU A 123 22.68 12.45 1.57
N LEU A 124 23.29 12.86 0.46
CA LEU A 124 22.81 12.64 -0.91
C LEU A 124 23.88 12.01 -1.80
N SER A 125 25.17 12.27 -1.54
CA SER A 125 26.30 11.71 -2.28
C SER A 125 26.66 10.28 -1.84
N ARG A 126 26.76 10.01 -0.53
CA ARG A 126 27.30 8.75 -0.01
C ARG A 126 26.57 7.50 -0.52
N PRO A 127 27.27 6.48 -1.08
CA PRO A 127 26.71 5.14 -1.22
C PRO A 127 26.27 4.63 0.15
N GLU A 128 25.22 3.80 0.19
CA GLU A 128 24.84 3.11 1.43
C GLU A 128 25.92 2.10 1.77
N ASP A 129 26.74 2.39 2.78
CA ASP A 129 27.51 1.37 3.47
C ASP A 129 26.52 0.32 3.97
N LYS A 130 26.53 -0.87 3.36
CA LYS A 130 25.74 -2.03 3.79
C LYS A 130 26.32 -2.64 5.07
N ASN A 131 26.39 -1.84 6.13
CA ASN A 131 26.68 -2.28 7.49
C ASN A 131 25.41 -2.90 8.11
N LEU A 132 25.02 -4.05 7.56
CA LEU A 132 24.23 -5.08 8.24
C LEU A 132 25.11 -6.33 8.23
N GLY A 133 25.60 -6.72 9.40
CA GLY A 133 26.69 -7.68 9.57
C GLY A 133 26.37 -9.12 9.18
N ILE A 134 26.31 -9.40 7.88
CA ILE A 134 26.35 -10.73 7.28
C ILE A 134 27.43 -10.67 6.18
N PRO A 135 28.53 -11.45 6.29
CA PRO A 135 29.58 -11.43 5.28
C PRO A 135 29.12 -12.12 4.00
N VAL A 136 28.60 -11.36 3.03
CA VAL A 136 28.35 -11.85 1.67
C VAL A 136 29.65 -11.81 0.88
N SER A 137 30.59 -12.67 1.26
CA SER A 137 31.85 -12.91 0.55
C SER A 137 31.74 -14.18 -0.31
N THR A 138 30.67 -14.29 -1.09
CA THR A 138 30.43 -15.36 -2.09
C THR A 138 29.42 -14.90 -3.15
N ILE A 139 29.82 -13.93 -3.99
CA ILE A 139 29.32 -13.82 -5.35
C ILE A 139 30.54 -13.62 -6.26
N ASP A 140 31.20 -14.72 -6.59
CA ASP A 140 32.11 -14.75 -7.72
C ASP A 140 31.31 -14.44 -8.98
N THR A 141 31.54 -13.27 -9.57
CA THR A 141 30.97 -12.88 -10.87
C THR A 141 31.80 -13.49 -12.00
N SER A 142 31.92 -14.82 -11.99
CA SER A 142 32.59 -15.61 -13.03
C SER A 142 31.69 -15.81 -14.25
N LEU A 143 31.27 -14.71 -14.91
CA LEU A 143 30.45 -14.72 -16.13
C LEU A 143 30.81 -13.59 -17.12
N THR A 144 32.10 -13.37 -17.39
CA THR A 144 32.54 -12.50 -18.53
C THR A 144 33.79 -13.03 -19.27
N GLU A 145 33.88 -14.34 -19.51
CA GLU A 145 34.83 -14.90 -20.50
C GLU A 145 34.18 -15.98 -21.39
N SER A 146 33.48 -15.55 -22.45
CA SER A 146 33.43 -16.25 -23.75
C SER A 146 32.45 -15.59 -24.73
N SER A 147 32.98 -14.80 -25.67
CA SER A 147 32.70 -14.96 -27.11
C SER A 147 33.47 -13.92 -27.94
N ASN A 148 34.63 -14.33 -28.47
CA ASN A 148 35.18 -13.70 -29.66
C ASN A 148 34.33 -14.13 -30.87
N GLY A 149 33.82 -13.17 -31.64
CA GLY A 149 32.86 -13.48 -32.72
C GLY A 149 32.55 -12.28 -33.61
N ALA A 150 33.59 -11.77 -34.27
CA ALA A 150 33.59 -10.75 -35.34
C ALA A 150 32.23 -10.25 -35.89
N ASN A 151 32.04 -8.93 -35.84
CA ASN A 151 31.94 -8.17 -37.10
C ASN A 151 32.25 -6.68 -36.89
N SER A 152 33.29 -6.22 -37.57
CA SER A 152 33.62 -4.81 -37.71
C SER A 152 32.67 -4.15 -38.72
N TYR A 153 31.82 -3.23 -38.25
CA TYR A 153 31.19 -2.23 -39.11
C TYR A 153 31.54 -0.83 -38.63
N SER A 154 32.34 -0.16 -39.46
CA SER A 154 32.63 1.27 -39.35
C SER A 154 31.40 2.08 -39.77
N GLY A 155 31.16 3.21 -39.10
CA GLY A 155 30.35 4.30 -39.64
C GLY A 155 28.91 4.37 -39.14
N SER A 156 28.74 4.88 -37.93
CA SER A 156 27.67 5.84 -37.65
C SER A 156 28.17 6.82 -36.59
N GLU A 157 27.87 8.11 -36.78
CA GLU A 157 28.12 9.13 -35.78
C GLU A 157 27.17 8.87 -34.61
N ALA A 158 27.68 8.21 -33.58
CA ALA A 158 26.96 8.03 -32.33
C ALA A 158 26.81 9.40 -31.68
N PHE A 159 25.58 9.92 -31.73
CA PHE A 159 25.18 11.13 -31.03
C PHE A 159 25.51 10.96 -29.54
N GLU A 160 26.56 11.65 -29.05
CA GLU A 160 26.93 11.66 -27.64
C GLU A 160 25.85 12.38 -26.83
N LEU A 161 24.80 11.64 -26.50
CA LEU A 161 24.00 11.90 -25.32
C LEU A 161 24.97 11.81 -24.13
N GLU A 162 25.35 12.98 -23.58
CA GLU A 162 26.11 13.08 -22.33
C GLU A 162 25.39 12.27 -21.24
N ALA A 163 25.85 11.03 -21.04
CA ALA A 163 25.30 10.14 -20.05
C ALA A 163 25.71 10.67 -18.68
N GLU A 164 24.81 11.42 -18.04
CA GLU A 164 25.08 12.03 -16.73
C GLU A 164 25.67 10.98 -15.77
N PRO A 165 26.70 11.32 -14.99
CA PRO A 165 27.34 10.39 -14.07
C PRO A 165 26.31 9.67 -13.20
N ILE A 166 26.43 8.33 -13.13
CA ILE A 166 25.49 7.46 -12.38
C ILE A 166 25.29 7.97 -10.95
N GLU A 167 26.34 8.52 -10.33
CA GLU A 167 26.32 9.18 -9.02
C GLU A 167 25.29 10.32 -8.92
N ARG A 168 25.21 11.20 -9.93
CA ARG A 168 24.22 12.29 -9.98
C ARG A 168 22.81 11.74 -10.09
N GLN A 169 22.61 10.69 -10.89
CA GLN A 169 21.30 10.04 -11.03
C GLN A 169 20.85 9.39 -9.70
N ILE A 170 21.77 8.75 -8.98
CA ILE A 170 21.53 8.20 -7.64
C ILE A 170 21.20 9.33 -6.64
N ALA A 171 21.94 10.43 -6.65
CA ALA A 171 21.69 11.58 -5.76
C ALA A 171 20.28 12.18 -5.99
N VAL A 172 19.88 12.38 -7.25
CA VAL A 172 18.52 12.83 -7.62
C VAL A 172 17.45 11.83 -7.17
N ASN A 173 17.70 10.52 -7.30
CA ASN A 173 16.77 9.49 -6.80
C ASN A 173 16.63 9.53 -5.27
N ARG A 174 17.70 9.80 -4.51
CA ARG A 174 17.65 9.98 -3.05
C ARG A 174 16.89 11.24 -2.67
N PHE A 175 17.12 12.35 -3.36
CA PHE A 175 16.40 13.61 -3.18
C PHE A 175 14.89 13.43 -3.40
N LEU A 176 14.49 12.79 -4.50
CA LEU A 176 13.08 12.51 -4.82
C LEU A 176 12.40 11.53 -3.86
N LYS A 177 13.16 10.65 -3.17
CA LYS A 177 12.63 9.82 -2.07
C LYS A 177 12.42 10.60 -0.78
N LYS A 178 13.20 11.67 -0.55
CA LYS A 178 13.09 12.57 0.61
C LYS A 178 12.03 13.67 0.42
N LEU A 179 11.67 13.97 -0.83
CA LEU A 179 10.61 14.91 -1.20
C LEU A 179 9.21 14.27 -1.16
N SER A 180 8.26 14.96 -0.56
CA SER A 180 6.84 14.61 -0.55
C SER A 180 5.99 15.83 -0.88
N VAL A 181 5.19 15.72 -1.95
CA VAL A 181 4.23 16.75 -2.38
C VAL A 181 2.83 16.23 -2.06
N THR A 182 2.09 16.93 -1.21
CA THR A 182 0.75 16.48 -0.75
C THR A 182 -0.30 17.59 -0.88
N PRO A 183 -1.38 17.39 -1.66
CA PRO A 183 -2.42 18.39 -1.81
C PRO A 183 -3.34 18.47 -0.58
N ILE A 184 -3.80 19.67 -0.24
CA ILE A 184 -4.82 19.88 0.78
C ILE A 184 -6.19 19.77 0.11
N LYS A 185 -6.95 18.71 0.43
CA LYS A 185 -8.26 18.42 -0.17
C LYS A 185 -9.19 19.64 -0.13
N ASN A 186 -9.94 19.84 -1.20
CA ASN A 186 -10.91 20.93 -1.40
C ASN A 186 -10.30 22.34 -1.31
N THR A 187 -9.00 22.50 -1.56
CA THR A 187 -8.32 23.80 -1.64
C THR A 187 -7.37 23.84 -2.84
N LYS A 188 -6.88 25.05 -3.16
CA LYS A 188 -5.81 25.30 -4.13
C LYS A 188 -4.38 25.15 -3.56
N LEU A 189 -4.25 24.65 -2.33
CA LEU A 189 -2.98 24.61 -1.59
C LEU A 189 -2.30 23.24 -1.69
N VAL A 190 -0.98 23.26 -1.87
CA VAL A 190 -0.13 22.07 -1.84
C VAL A 190 1.00 22.23 -0.82
N ARG A 191 1.24 21.17 -0.05
CA ARG A 191 2.34 21.10 0.91
C ARG A 191 3.54 20.41 0.29
N ILE A 192 4.67 21.09 0.25
CA ILE A 192 5.96 20.61 -0.23
C ILE A 192 6.80 20.30 1.02
N SER A 193 7.02 19.03 1.30
CA SER A 193 7.77 18.57 2.48
C SER A 193 9.08 17.88 2.08
N PHE A 194 10.17 18.17 2.80
CA PHE A 194 11.46 17.50 2.60
C PHE A 194 11.97 16.87 3.90
N GLU A 195 12.51 15.66 3.82
CA GLU A 195 13.11 14.93 4.95
C GLU A 195 14.65 14.97 4.92
N SER A 196 15.28 15.43 5.99
CA SER A 196 16.75 15.51 6.13
C SER A 196 17.18 15.28 7.59
N SER A 197 18.46 14.97 7.84
CA SER A 197 18.99 14.88 9.21
C SER A 197 19.39 16.25 9.78
N ASP A 198 19.58 17.26 8.93
CA ASP A 198 19.62 18.67 9.32
C ASP A 198 18.23 19.34 9.14
N ALA A 199 17.70 19.89 10.23
CA ALA A 199 16.43 20.62 10.25
C ALA A 199 16.47 21.91 9.41
N VAL A 200 17.62 22.59 9.34
CA VAL A 200 17.80 23.84 8.58
C VAL A 200 17.95 23.55 7.09
N LEU A 201 18.59 22.44 6.73
CA LEU A 201 18.61 21.95 5.34
C LEU A 201 17.21 21.55 4.88
N ALA A 202 16.44 20.83 5.71
CA ALA A 202 15.06 20.45 5.37
C ALA A 202 14.19 21.66 5.03
N ALA A 203 14.25 22.73 5.83
CA ALA A 203 13.52 23.96 5.61
C ALA A 203 13.97 24.68 4.33
N ARG A 204 15.28 24.88 4.15
CA ARG A 204 15.82 25.54 2.94
C ARG A 204 15.46 24.79 1.66
N VAL A 205 15.53 23.46 1.64
CA VAL A 205 15.18 22.67 0.46
C VAL A 205 13.68 22.77 0.15
N ALA A 206 12.80 22.64 1.15
CA ALA A 206 11.36 22.79 0.93
C ALA A 206 10.98 24.17 0.36
N ASN A 207 11.58 25.24 0.89
CA ASN A 207 11.39 26.62 0.41
C ASN A 207 11.92 26.78 -1.01
N LYS A 208 13.15 26.32 -1.26
CA LYS A 208 13.79 26.47 -2.57
C LYS A 208 13.06 25.71 -3.68
N ILE A 209 12.43 24.58 -3.39
CA ILE A 209 11.55 23.88 -4.36
C ILE A 209 10.34 24.75 -4.72
N ALA A 210 9.73 25.44 -3.75
CA ALA A 210 8.61 26.33 -4.00
C ALA A 210 9.05 27.55 -4.86
N ASP A 211 10.15 28.21 -4.49
CA ASP A 211 10.68 29.36 -5.24
C ASP A 211 11.12 28.96 -6.67
N SER A 212 11.88 27.86 -6.82
CA SER A 212 12.32 27.38 -8.14
C SER A 212 11.18 26.83 -9.00
N TYR A 213 10.04 26.42 -8.42
CA TYR A 213 8.83 26.09 -9.18
C TYR A 213 8.18 27.35 -9.76
N ILE A 214 8.03 28.41 -8.95
CA ILE A 214 7.50 29.70 -9.41
C ILE A 214 8.36 30.24 -10.56
N LEU A 215 9.69 30.23 -10.39
CA LEU A 215 10.63 30.63 -11.44
C LEU A 215 10.53 29.73 -12.68
N SER A 216 10.50 28.40 -12.52
CA SER A 216 10.37 27.47 -13.67
C SER A 216 9.06 27.63 -14.43
N TYR A 217 7.98 28.06 -13.76
CA TYR A 217 6.71 28.36 -14.39
C TYR A 217 6.79 29.68 -15.18
N MET A 218 7.44 30.71 -14.61
CA MET A 218 7.70 31.97 -15.30
C MET A 218 8.59 31.76 -16.54
N ASP A 219 9.72 31.05 -16.42
CA ASP A 219 10.59 30.66 -17.54
C ASP A 219 9.78 30.05 -18.69
N SER A 220 8.93 29.07 -18.37
CA SER A 220 8.15 28.33 -19.36
C SER A 220 7.04 29.19 -19.99
N ARG A 221 6.46 30.13 -19.22
CA ARG A 221 5.47 31.10 -19.74
C ARG A 221 6.13 32.09 -20.70
N MET A 222 7.31 32.60 -20.36
CA MET A 222 8.10 33.49 -21.23
C MET A 222 8.54 32.77 -22.51
N GLU A 223 9.05 31.53 -22.41
CA GLU A 223 9.43 30.72 -23.58
C GLU A 223 8.24 30.46 -24.53
N MET A 224 7.02 30.28 -24.00
CA MET A 224 5.81 30.17 -24.81
C MET A 224 5.37 31.51 -25.42
N GLY A 225 5.52 32.61 -24.68
CA GLY A 225 5.26 33.98 -25.15
C GLY A 225 6.17 34.36 -26.31
N GLU A 226 7.49 34.23 -26.12
CA GLU A 226 8.52 34.50 -27.14
C GLU A 226 8.25 33.72 -28.44
N LYS A 227 7.91 32.42 -28.35
CA LYS A 227 7.56 31.59 -29.52
C LYS A 227 6.28 32.06 -30.21
N ALA A 228 5.25 32.42 -29.43
CA ALA A 228 4.01 32.95 -30.00
C ALA A 228 4.22 34.30 -30.68
N THR A 229 4.99 35.21 -30.07
CA THR A 229 5.37 36.52 -30.61
C THR A 229 6.23 36.38 -31.87
N SER A 230 7.19 35.44 -31.89
CA SER A 230 7.99 35.12 -33.08
C SER A 230 7.13 34.59 -34.23
N TRP A 231 6.20 33.66 -33.95
CA TRP A 231 5.30 33.11 -34.97
C TRP A 231 4.31 34.15 -35.51
N LEU A 232 3.74 34.97 -34.62
CA LEU A 232 2.87 36.09 -35.01
C LEU A 232 3.64 37.14 -35.81
N GLY A 233 4.88 37.48 -35.44
CA GLY A 233 5.73 38.43 -36.15
C GLY A 233 6.13 37.98 -37.56
N GLU A 234 6.52 36.72 -37.72
CA GLU A 234 6.75 36.13 -39.06
C GLU A 234 5.46 36.20 -39.89
N ARG A 235 4.33 35.80 -39.31
CA ARG A 235 3.06 35.75 -40.02
C ARG A 235 2.52 37.14 -40.37
N LEU A 236 2.70 38.12 -39.49
CA LEU A 236 2.37 39.52 -39.72
C LEU A 236 3.20 40.09 -40.87
N THR A 237 4.50 39.77 -40.94
CA THR A 237 5.38 40.16 -42.04
C THR A 237 4.91 39.58 -43.38
N GLN A 238 4.56 38.29 -43.41
CA GLN A 238 4.00 37.64 -44.61
C GLN A 238 2.68 38.29 -45.06
N HIS A 239 1.79 38.64 -44.13
CA HIS A 239 0.53 39.30 -44.46
C HIS A 239 0.69 40.78 -44.83
N LYS A 240 1.69 41.48 -44.29
CA LYS A 240 2.03 42.84 -44.68
C LYS A 240 2.50 42.92 -46.14
N LEU A 241 3.40 42.01 -46.55
CA LEU A 241 3.83 41.91 -47.95
C LEU A 241 2.65 41.67 -48.91
N LYS A 242 1.71 40.79 -48.55
CA LYS A 242 0.48 40.55 -49.34
C LYS A 242 -0.47 41.74 -49.38
N LEU A 243 -0.59 42.46 -48.25
CA LEU A 243 -1.36 43.70 -48.19
C LEU A 243 -0.78 44.72 -49.16
N ASP A 244 0.53 44.97 -49.09
CA ASP A 244 1.24 45.93 -49.93
C ASP A 244 1.12 45.52 -51.42
N GLU A 245 1.36 44.25 -51.76
CA GLU A 245 1.14 43.71 -53.11
C GLU A 245 -0.30 43.92 -53.61
N SER A 246 -1.31 43.70 -52.75
CA SER A 246 -2.72 43.94 -53.11
C SER A 246 -3.07 45.42 -53.25
N GLN A 247 -2.42 46.30 -52.46
CA GLN A 247 -2.56 47.75 -52.56
C GLN A 247 -1.93 48.29 -53.84
N ASP A 248 -0.73 47.82 -54.18
CA ASP A 248 -0.03 48.17 -55.43
C ASP A 248 -0.81 47.68 -56.66
N ARG A 249 -1.37 46.47 -56.62
CA ARG A 249 -2.28 45.98 -57.68
C ARG A 249 -3.54 46.85 -57.80
N LEU A 250 -4.17 47.22 -56.69
CA LEU A 250 -5.34 48.10 -56.69
C LEU A 250 -5.01 49.53 -57.19
N LEU A 251 -3.84 50.07 -56.84
CA LEU A 251 -3.39 51.38 -57.30
C LEU A 251 -3.08 51.37 -58.79
N SER A 252 -2.27 50.41 -59.24
CA SER A 252 -1.93 50.22 -60.65
C SER A 252 -3.19 50.09 -61.52
N TYR A 253 -4.18 49.33 -61.04
CA TYR A 253 -5.47 49.16 -61.73
C TYR A 253 -6.28 50.48 -61.80
N LYS A 254 -6.26 51.28 -60.74
CA LYS A 254 -6.91 52.61 -60.74
C LYS A 254 -6.21 53.58 -61.68
N GLU A 255 -4.88 53.54 -61.77
CA GLU A 255 -4.09 54.39 -62.65
C GLU A 255 -4.27 54.00 -64.12
N GLU A 256 -4.15 52.70 -64.46
CA GLU A 256 -4.30 52.17 -65.82
C GLU A 256 -5.66 52.52 -66.44
N TYR A 257 -6.74 52.36 -65.66
CA TYR A 257 -8.11 52.61 -66.13
C TYR A 257 -8.64 54.01 -65.78
N GLY A 258 -7.81 54.89 -65.20
CA GLY A 258 -8.20 56.25 -64.81
C GLY A 258 -9.36 56.32 -63.79
N LEU A 259 -9.54 55.29 -62.97
CA LEU A 259 -10.68 55.11 -62.05
C LEU A 259 -10.53 55.92 -60.74
N VAL A 260 -9.87 57.09 -60.82
CA VAL A 260 -9.78 58.07 -59.73
C VAL A 260 -11.09 58.87 -59.70
N ASP A 261 -12.12 58.23 -59.17
CA ASP A 261 -13.50 58.68 -59.27
C ASP A 261 -13.80 59.98 -58.51
N ILE A 262 -14.25 61.00 -59.25
CA ILE A 262 -14.89 62.19 -58.70
C ILE A 262 -16.41 61.93 -58.67
N GLN A 263 -16.89 61.46 -57.52
CA GLN A 263 -18.31 61.37 -57.14
C GLN A 263 -19.22 60.43 -57.97
N GLY A 264 -18.78 59.23 -58.31
CA GLY A 264 -19.64 58.14 -58.77
C GLY A 264 -20.37 58.45 -60.08
N THR A 265 -19.68 59.15 -60.98
CA THR A 265 -20.25 59.65 -62.25
C THR A 265 -19.95 58.71 -63.43
N VAL A 266 -18.93 57.85 -63.30
CA VAL A 266 -18.55 56.86 -64.33
C VAL A 266 -19.68 55.84 -64.53
N GLY A 267 -20.21 55.76 -65.76
CA GLY A 267 -21.29 54.85 -66.17
C GLY A 267 -22.69 55.49 -66.21
N LYS A 268 -23.05 56.36 -65.25
CA LYS A 268 -24.40 56.95 -65.16
C LYS A 268 -24.82 57.76 -66.40
N LEU A 269 -23.88 58.48 -67.00
CA LEU A 269 -24.14 59.27 -68.22
C LEU A 269 -24.48 58.33 -69.40
N THR A 270 -23.70 57.26 -69.57
CA THR A 270 -23.91 56.26 -70.62
C THR A 270 -25.21 55.45 -70.42
N GLU A 271 -25.60 55.15 -69.17
CA GLU A 271 -26.91 54.56 -68.86
C GLU A 271 -28.07 55.46 -69.30
N GLN A 272 -28.00 56.76 -69.01
CA GLN A 272 -28.99 57.75 -69.46
C GLN A 272 -29.04 57.88 -70.98
N GLU A 273 -27.88 57.91 -71.64
CA GLU A 273 -27.78 57.94 -73.10
C GLU A 273 -28.39 56.71 -73.76
N ILE A 274 -28.17 55.50 -73.22
CA ILE A 274 -28.83 54.27 -73.69
C ILE A 274 -30.34 54.33 -73.53
N GLY A 275 -30.85 54.88 -72.43
CA GLY A 275 -32.29 55.11 -72.26
C GLY A 275 -32.88 56.00 -73.36
N ILE A 276 -32.20 57.10 -73.67
CA ILE A 276 -32.58 58.04 -74.74
C ILE A 276 -32.50 57.38 -76.12
N VAL A 277 -31.42 56.65 -76.42
CA VAL A 277 -31.24 55.95 -77.72
C VAL A 277 -32.27 54.83 -77.89
N THR A 278 -32.60 54.09 -76.83
CA THR A 278 -33.64 53.05 -76.86
C THR A 278 -35.02 53.65 -77.15
N SER A 279 -35.37 54.77 -76.52
CA SER A 279 -36.61 55.49 -76.80
C SER A 279 -36.67 55.98 -78.26
N LYS A 280 -35.58 56.58 -78.77
CA LYS A 280 -35.48 57.00 -80.18
C LYS A 280 -35.57 55.83 -81.16
N LEU A 281 -35.00 54.68 -80.81
CA LEU A 281 -35.08 53.47 -81.64
C LEU A 281 -36.52 52.97 -81.77
N LEU A 282 -37.30 52.92 -80.68
CA LEU A 282 -38.70 52.51 -80.72
C LEU A 282 -39.55 53.44 -81.61
N ASP A 283 -39.35 54.76 -81.54
CA ASP A 283 -40.00 55.73 -82.43
C ASP A 283 -39.58 55.55 -83.90
N ALA A 284 -38.29 55.33 -84.16
CA ALA A 284 -37.78 55.06 -85.51
C ALA A 284 -38.31 53.74 -86.10
N GLU A 285 -38.41 52.68 -85.29
CA GLU A 285 -39.00 51.40 -85.68
C GLU A 285 -40.49 51.53 -86.00
N GLY A 286 -41.24 52.30 -85.22
CA GLY A 286 -42.64 52.64 -85.53
C GLY A 286 -42.79 53.37 -86.87
N LYS A 287 -41.95 54.38 -87.14
CA LYS A 287 -41.93 55.13 -88.41
C LYS A 287 -41.51 54.26 -89.60
N MET A 288 -40.55 53.36 -89.41
CA MET A 288 -40.13 52.39 -90.43
C MET A 288 -41.24 51.38 -90.74
N ALA A 289 -41.93 50.85 -89.72
CA ALA A 289 -43.05 49.94 -89.91
C ALA A 289 -44.21 50.61 -90.69
N GLN A 290 -44.58 51.85 -90.32
CA GLN A 290 -45.59 52.62 -91.06
C GLN A 290 -45.18 52.87 -92.52
N SER A 291 -43.94 53.31 -92.75
CA SER A 291 -43.42 53.56 -94.10
C SER A 291 -43.32 52.27 -94.93
N LYS A 292 -43.01 51.13 -94.28
CA LYS A 292 -42.93 49.82 -94.93
C LYS A 292 -44.27 49.36 -95.50
N ILE A 293 -45.36 49.50 -94.75
CA ILE A 293 -46.71 49.11 -95.20
C ILE A 293 -47.05 49.86 -96.50
N VAL A 294 -46.84 51.17 -96.52
CA VAL A 294 -47.10 52.01 -97.69
C VAL A 294 -46.17 51.65 -98.86
N PHE A 295 -44.90 51.36 -98.60
CA PHE A 295 -43.96 50.91 -99.62
C PHE A 295 -44.33 49.55 -100.22
N ASP A 296 -44.69 48.57 -99.40
CA ASP A 296 -45.03 47.20 -99.86
C ASP A 296 -46.29 47.23 -100.74
N ASP A 297 -47.33 47.98 -100.36
CA ASP A 297 -48.55 48.19 -101.16
C ASP A 297 -48.26 48.84 -102.53
N VAL A 298 -47.39 49.86 -102.54
CA VAL A 298 -46.95 50.57 -103.74
C VAL A 298 -46.09 49.66 -104.63
N ALA A 299 -45.13 48.93 -104.07
CA ALA A 299 -44.23 48.04 -104.79
C ALA A 299 -44.99 46.88 -105.47
N ALA A 300 -45.94 46.26 -104.77
CA ALA A 300 -46.81 45.23 -105.31
C ALA A 300 -47.73 45.73 -106.44
N THR A 301 -48.06 47.03 -106.43
CA THR A 301 -48.92 47.68 -107.42
C THR A 301 -48.14 48.25 -108.61
N ARG A 302 -46.85 48.62 -108.43
CA ARG A 302 -45.97 49.19 -109.47
C ARG A 302 -45.93 48.38 -110.77
N GLN A 303 -45.91 47.05 -110.66
CA GLN A 303 -45.89 46.14 -111.82
C GLN A 303 -47.18 46.17 -112.67
N LYS A 304 -48.29 46.70 -112.13
CA LYS A 304 -49.59 46.81 -112.81
C LYS A 304 -49.75 48.15 -113.56
N GLY A 305 -48.75 49.03 -113.50
CA GLY A 305 -48.70 50.32 -114.20
C GLY A 305 -49.42 51.48 -113.49
N ALA A 306 -49.21 52.69 -113.99
CA ALA A 306 -49.63 53.94 -113.34
C ALA A 306 -51.14 54.04 -113.04
N LYS A 307 -52.00 53.47 -113.90
CA LYS A 307 -53.46 53.40 -113.66
C LYS A 307 -53.84 52.59 -112.42
N ALA A 308 -53.06 51.57 -112.06
CA ALA A 308 -53.28 50.79 -110.85
C ALA A 308 -52.78 51.52 -109.60
N LEU A 309 -51.65 52.25 -109.73
CA LEU A 309 -51.10 53.10 -108.66
C LEU A 309 -52.06 54.24 -108.26
N LEU A 310 -52.81 54.81 -109.22
CA LEU A 310 -53.89 55.78 -108.94
C LEU A 310 -55.03 55.21 -108.06
N GLY A 311 -55.15 53.89 -107.91
CA GLY A 311 -56.11 53.28 -107.00
C GLY A 311 -55.66 53.25 -105.53
N LEU A 312 -54.40 53.59 -105.24
CA LEU A 312 -53.87 53.57 -103.87
C LEU A 312 -54.23 54.88 -103.14
N PRO A 313 -54.82 54.82 -101.91
CA PRO A 313 -55.25 56.01 -101.18
C PRO A 313 -54.15 57.05 -100.96
N VAL A 314 -52.90 56.62 -100.75
CA VAL A 314 -51.74 57.50 -100.55
C VAL A 314 -51.35 58.28 -101.81
N ILE A 315 -51.63 57.74 -103.00
CA ILE A 315 -51.33 58.37 -104.29
C ILE A 315 -52.50 59.25 -104.73
N ASP A 316 -53.75 58.77 -104.63
CA ASP A 316 -54.94 59.55 -105.02
C ASP A 316 -55.20 60.75 -104.09
N SER A 317 -54.81 60.67 -102.82
CA SER A 317 -54.91 61.79 -101.87
C SER A 317 -53.85 62.89 -102.07
N ASN A 318 -52.81 62.65 -102.88
CA ASN A 318 -51.78 63.64 -103.14
C ASN A 318 -52.31 64.81 -103.99
N GLU A 319 -52.09 66.04 -103.53
CA GLU A 319 -52.64 67.25 -104.16
C GLU A 319 -52.20 67.41 -105.62
N MET A 320 -50.93 67.14 -105.93
CA MET A 320 -50.41 67.25 -107.29
C MET A 320 -50.98 66.16 -108.20
N VAL A 321 -51.15 64.93 -107.71
CA VAL A 321 -51.81 63.84 -108.46
C VAL A 321 -53.25 64.23 -108.79
N ARG A 322 -54.01 64.75 -107.81
CA ARG A 322 -55.38 65.24 -108.07
C ARG A 322 -55.41 66.35 -109.12
N ARG A 323 -54.46 67.29 -109.07
CA ARG A 323 -54.34 68.37 -110.06
C ARG A 323 -54.07 67.83 -111.46
N PHE A 324 -53.03 67.01 -111.65
CA PHE A 324 -52.72 66.44 -112.97
C PHE A 324 -53.81 65.46 -113.47
N LYS A 325 -54.57 64.82 -112.57
CA LYS A 325 -55.76 64.02 -112.90
C LYS A 325 -56.89 64.89 -113.46
N LEU A 326 -57.09 66.11 -112.95
CA LEU A 326 -58.00 67.10 -113.52
C LEU A 326 -57.49 67.61 -114.87
N ASP A 327 -56.20 67.93 -115.00
CA ASP A 327 -55.59 68.36 -116.28
C ASP A 327 -55.79 67.30 -117.39
N VAL A 328 -55.66 66.01 -117.07
CA VAL A 328 -55.96 64.88 -117.98
C VAL A 328 -57.43 64.81 -118.35
N GLN A 329 -58.34 65.04 -117.40
CA GLN A 329 -59.78 65.06 -117.66
C GLN A 329 -60.18 66.23 -118.58
N GLU A 330 -59.60 67.42 -118.36
CA GLU A 330 -59.82 68.59 -119.22
C GLU A 330 -59.26 68.36 -120.64
N ALA A 331 -58.03 67.84 -120.76
CA ALA A 331 -57.44 67.51 -122.05
C ALA A 331 -58.25 66.43 -122.81
N GLN A 332 -58.80 65.44 -122.09
CA GLN A 332 -59.67 64.41 -122.67
C GLN A 332 -61.01 64.98 -123.14
N PHE A 333 -61.62 65.89 -122.37
CA PHE A 333 -62.84 66.59 -122.76
C PHE A 333 -62.63 67.42 -124.03
N ASN A 334 -61.55 68.21 -124.07
CA ASN A 334 -61.17 69.01 -125.24
C ASN A 334 -60.91 68.15 -126.49
N LEU A 335 -60.26 66.99 -126.34
CA LEU A 335 -60.08 66.04 -127.45
C LEU A 335 -61.42 65.49 -127.95
N ASN A 336 -62.32 65.10 -127.06
CA ASN A 336 -63.63 64.55 -127.43
C ASN A 336 -64.50 65.57 -128.18
N GLU A 337 -64.54 66.82 -127.71
CA GLU A 337 -65.23 67.92 -128.39
C GLU A 337 -64.69 68.16 -129.81
N LEU A 338 -63.36 68.18 -129.97
CA LEU A 338 -62.71 68.43 -131.27
C LEU A 338 -62.84 67.23 -132.21
N SER A 339 -62.73 66.00 -131.71
CA SER A 339 -62.84 64.77 -132.52
C SER A 339 -64.27 64.49 -133.00
N ASN A 340 -65.29 65.01 -132.31
CA ASN A 340 -66.68 64.95 -132.79
C ASN A 340 -66.96 65.96 -133.92
N ARG A 341 -66.22 67.08 -133.97
CA ARG A 341 -66.40 68.13 -134.99
C ARG A 341 -65.46 67.99 -136.20
N TYR A 342 -64.29 67.37 -136.01
CA TYR A 342 -63.24 67.24 -137.01
C TYR A 342 -62.70 65.81 -137.02
N GLY A 343 -62.50 65.23 -138.21
CA GLY A 343 -61.96 63.88 -138.34
C GLY A 343 -60.53 63.73 -137.83
N ASN A 344 -60.17 62.51 -137.42
CA ASN A 344 -58.97 62.15 -136.63
C ASN A 344 -57.61 62.62 -137.19
N LYS A 345 -57.52 63.00 -138.47
CA LYS A 345 -56.30 63.51 -139.12
C LYS A 345 -56.20 65.06 -139.16
N HIS A 346 -57.19 65.77 -138.64
CA HIS A 346 -57.21 67.24 -138.67
C HIS A 346 -56.19 67.85 -137.68
N PRO A 347 -55.41 68.88 -138.04
CA PRO A 347 -54.33 69.41 -137.20
C PRO A 347 -54.75 69.78 -135.77
N LYS A 348 -55.96 70.33 -135.58
CA LYS A 348 -56.49 70.66 -134.24
C LYS A 348 -56.75 69.42 -133.36
N VAL A 349 -57.11 68.28 -133.96
CA VAL A 349 -57.33 67.02 -133.23
C VAL A 349 -55.99 66.39 -132.86
N VAL A 350 -54.99 66.49 -133.73
CA VAL A 350 -53.61 66.04 -133.46
C VAL A 350 -52.98 66.86 -132.33
N ASP A 351 -53.17 68.20 -132.31
CA ASP A 351 -52.72 69.05 -131.19
C ASP A 351 -53.42 68.67 -129.87
N ALA A 352 -54.74 68.50 -129.87
CA ALA A 352 -55.49 68.08 -128.68
C ALA A 352 -55.07 66.68 -128.18
N GLN A 353 -54.79 65.74 -129.10
CA GLN A 353 -54.28 64.42 -128.78
C GLN A 353 -52.87 64.50 -128.17
N SER A 354 -52.01 65.36 -128.70
CA SER A 354 -50.67 65.63 -128.14
C SER A 354 -50.75 66.24 -126.73
N ARG A 355 -51.68 67.17 -126.50
CA ARG A 355 -51.95 67.74 -125.15
C ARG A 355 -52.40 66.67 -124.17
N LEU A 356 -53.33 65.79 -124.56
CA LEU A 356 -53.76 64.67 -123.73
C LEU A 356 -52.62 63.72 -123.39
N THR A 357 -51.81 63.33 -124.38
CA THR A 357 -50.62 62.48 -124.16
C THR A 357 -49.59 63.17 -123.26
N THR A 358 -49.41 64.49 -123.38
CA THR A 358 -48.54 65.28 -122.50
C THR A 358 -49.08 65.33 -121.07
N ALA A 359 -50.38 65.59 -120.88
CA ALA A 359 -51.02 65.59 -119.57
C ALA A 359 -50.95 64.20 -118.89
N GLN A 360 -51.16 63.12 -119.66
CA GLN A 360 -51.01 61.74 -119.19
C GLN A 360 -49.55 61.44 -118.79
N SER A 361 -48.58 61.83 -119.62
CA SER A 361 -47.16 61.67 -119.30
C SER A 361 -46.73 62.47 -118.07
N ASN A 362 -47.26 63.68 -117.88
CA ASN A 362 -47.03 64.48 -116.67
C ASN A 362 -47.63 63.81 -115.42
N LEU A 363 -48.87 63.30 -115.51
CA LEU A 363 -49.52 62.56 -114.43
C LEU A 363 -48.73 61.30 -114.05
N ASP A 364 -48.36 60.47 -115.03
CA ASP A 364 -47.57 59.25 -114.82
C ASP A 364 -46.19 59.60 -114.19
N THR A 365 -45.54 60.66 -114.67
CA THR A 365 -44.27 61.16 -114.10
C THR A 365 -44.44 61.57 -112.63
N GLN A 366 -45.52 62.28 -112.27
CA GLN A 366 -45.75 62.62 -110.86
C GLN A 366 -46.09 61.42 -109.99
N ILE A 367 -46.84 60.44 -110.51
CA ILE A 367 -47.10 59.19 -109.81
C ILE A 367 -45.77 58.49 -109.50
N TYR A 368 -44.88 58.32 -110.48
CA TYR A 368 -43.58 57.70 -110.25
C TYR A 368 -42.65 58.54 -109.34
N ASN A 369 -42.67 59.87 -109.42
CA ASN A 369 -41.95 60.73 -108.48
C ASN A 369 -42.39 60.50 -107.01
N ILE A 370 -43.69 60.27 -106.78
CA ILE A 370 -44.25 59.97 -105.46
C ILE A 370 -43.88 58.55 -105.02
N VAL A 371 -43.93 57.56 -105.92
CA VAL A 371 -43.44 56.19 -105.66
C VAL A 371 -41.98 56.21 -105.22
N ASP A 372 -41.11 56.90 -105.96
CA ASP A 372 -39.69 57.04 -105.62
C ASP A 372 -39.49 57.81 -104.31
N THR A 373 -40.39 58.73 -103.95
CA THR A 373 -40.35 59.43 -102.65
C THR A 373 -40.75 58.51 -101.50
N ILE A 374 -41.75 57.64 -101.69
CA ILE A 374 -42.15 56.62 -100.71
C ILE A 374 -41.04 55.59 -100.50
N GLU A 375 -40.41 55.13 -101.59
CA GLU A 375 -39.26 54.22 -101.56
C GLU A 375 -38.07 54.84 -100.81
N LYS A 376 -37.72 56.11 -101.09
CA LYS A 376 -36.69 56.85 -100.35
C LYS A 376 -37.03 57.01 -98.86
N ASN A 377 -38.27 57.33 -98.52
CA ASN A 377 -38.70 57.49 -97.12
C ASN A 377 -38.59 56.18 -96.33
N TYR A 378 -38.97 55.05 -96.94
CA TYR A 378 -38.78 53.73 -96.32
C TYR A 378 -37.30 53.40 -96.10
N ILE A 379 -36.44 53.63 -97.11
CA ILE A 379 -34.99 53.41 -97.00
C ILE A 379 -34.37 54.31 -95.90
N LEU A 380 -34.75 55.59 -95.84
CA LEU A 380 -34.28 56.51 -94.79
C LEU A 380 -34.72 56.06 -93.39
N ALA A 381 -35.96 55.59 -93.24
CA ALA A 381 -36.45 55.04 -91.97
C ALA A 381 -35.71 53.75 -91.57
N GLN A 382 -35.42 52.86 -92.53
CA GLN A 382 -34.62 51.65 -92.31
C GLN A 382 -33.17 51.99 -91.91
N GLN A 383 -32.54 52.95 -92.57
CA GLN A 383 -31.20 53.44 -92.22
C GLN A 383 -31.17 54.07 -90.83
N SER A 384 -32.18 54.85 -90.46
CA SER A 384 -32.34 55.41 -89.11
C SER A 384 -32.38 54.31 -88.05
N VAL A 385 -33.26 53.30 -88.20
CA VAL A 385 -33.34 52.13 -87.32
C VAL A 385 -32.00 51.40 -87.24
N SER A 386 -31.34 51.15 -88.37
CA SER A 386 -30.03 50.50 -88.41
C SER A 386 -28.97 51.29 -87.62
N SER A 387 -28.89 52.61 -87.83
CA SER A 387 -27.93 53.48 -87.14
C SER A 387 -28.16 53.56 -85.63
N LEU A 388 -29.43 53.61 -85.19
CA LEU A 388 -29.82 53.63 -83.79
C LEU A 388 -29.56 52.27 -83.11
N ARG A 389 -29.80 51.15 -83.79
CA ARG A 389 -29.40 49.81 -83.31
C ARG A 389 -27.88 49.69 -83.16
N THR A 390 -27.10 50.11 -84.16
CA THR A 390 -25.63 50.12 -84.07
C THR A 390 -25.12 51.00 -82.92
N THR A 391 -25.75 52.15 -82.70
CA THR A 391 -25.42 53.06 -81.58
C THR A 391 -25.76 52.43 -80.23
N LEU A 392 -26.93 51.79 -80.12
CA LEU A 392 -27.37 51.07 -78.93
C LEU A 392 -26.45 49.90 -78.58
N ASP A 393 -26.04 49.10 -79.58
CA ASP A 393 -25.15 47.96 -79.38
C ASP A 393 -23.71 48.40 -79.08
N LYS A 394 -23.27 49.56 -79.57
CA LYS A 394 -22.00 50.20 -79.15
C LYS A 394 -22.08 50.62 -77.68
N GLY A 395 -23.10 51.36 -77.28
CA GLY A 395 -23.30 51.78 -75.89
C GLY A 395 -23.40 50.60 -74.92
N LYS A 396 -24.13 49.53 -75.28
CA LYS A 396 -24.19 48.29 -74.48
C LYS A 396 -22.81 47.65 -74.26
N LYS A 397 -21.95 47.64 -75.29
CA LYS A 397 -20.59 47.10 -75.17
C LYS A 397 -19.71 47.99 -74.27
N GLU A 398 -19.86 49.30 -74.36
CA GLU A 398 -19.15 50.26 -73.51
C GLU A 398 -19.55 50.08 -72.03
N ILE A 399 -20.85 49.95 -71.72
CA ILE A 399 -21.30 49.62 -70.34
C ILE A 399 -20.76 48.26 -69.88
N GLN A 400 -20.82 47.21 -70.71
CA GLN A 400 -20.27 45.90 -70.33
C GLN A 400 -18.77 45.94 -70.02
N GLN A 401 -18.00 46.83 -70.66
CA GLN A 401 -16.59 47.04 -70.36
C GLN A 401 -16.38 47.81 -69.05
N VAL A 402 -17.20 48.84 -68.78
CA VAL A 402 -17.22 49.57 -67.51
C VAL A 402 -17.61 48.65 -66.34
N ASP A 403 -18.65 47.82 -66.49
CA ASP A 403 -19.09 46.86 -65.48
C ASP A 403 -18.02 45.81 -65.15
N ARG A 404 -17.36 45.24 -66.17
CA ARG A 404 -16.23 44.32 -65.96
C ARG A 404 -15.11 44.99 -65.16
N SER A 405 -14.78 46.24 -65.50
CA SER A 405 -13.71 46.98 -64.84
C SER A 405 -14.08 47.34 -63.38
N LYS A 406 -15.36 47.62 -63.13
CA LYS A 406 -15.91 47.87 -61.80
C LYS A 406 -15.95 46.62 -60.93
N ILE A 407 -16.28 45.46 -61.50
CA ILE A 407 -16.24 44.17 -60.79
C ILE A 407 -14.80 43.85 -60.35
N GLU A 408 -13.82 44.06 -61.23
CA GLU A 408 -12.42 43.79 -60.89
C GLU A 408 -11.87 44.79 -59.87
N LEU A 409 -12.22 46.07 -59.97
CA LEU A 409 -11.94 47.06 -58.93
C LEU A 409 -12.51 46.62 -57.57
N MET A 410 -13.75 46.10 -57.53
CA MET A 410 -14.38 45.61 -56.30
C MET A 410 -13.71 44.34 -55.76
N ASN A 411 -13.19 43.46 -56.63
CA ASN A 411 -12.43 42.28 -56.22
C ASN A 411 -11.09 42.68 -55.57
N LEU A 412 -10.33 43.57 -56.21
CA LEU A 412 -9.07 44.10 -55.70
C LEU A 412 -9.27 44.90 -54.40
N GLN A 413 -10.33 45.72 -54.30
CA GLN A 413 -10.70 46.39 -53.06
C GLN A 413 -10.99 45.41 -51.92
N ARG A 414 -11.76 44.33 -52.20
CA ARG A 414 -12.06 43.29 -51.21
C ARG A 414 -10.80 42.52 -50.80
N GLU A 415 -9.87 42.26 -51.72
CA GLU A 415 -8.60 41.61 -51.39
C GLU A 415 -7.76 42.48 -50.44
N VAL A 416 -7.66 43.78 -50.71
CA VAL A 416 -7.02 44.75 -49.81
C VAL A 416 -7.71 44.78 -48.44
N GLU A 417 -9.05 44.85 -48.39
CA GLU A 417 -9.81 44.88 -47.13
C GLU A 417 -9.60 43.59 -46.29
N LEU A 418 -9.59 42.42 -46.94
CA LEU A 418 -9.36 41.14 -46.28
C LEU A 418 -7.91 41.02 -45.75
N ASN A 419 -6.93 41.45 -46.54
CA ASN A 419 -5.52 41.47 -46.11
C ASN A 419 -5.29 42.47 -44.97
N GLN A 420 -5.90 43.66 -45.04
CA GLN A 420 -5.85 44.68 -44.00
C GLN A 420 -6.46 44.16 -42.70
N LYS A 421 -7.67 43.61 -42.76
CA LYS A 421 -8.34 43.03 -41.59
C LYS A 421 -7.56 41.88 -40.96
N MET A 422 -6.92 41.03 -41.77
CA MET A 422 -6.06 39.95 -41.27
C MET A 422 -4.80 40.52 -40.60
N TYR A 423 -4.14 41.51 -41.21
CA TYR A 423 -3.00 42.22 -40.63
C TYR A 423 -3.37 42.86 -39.29
N ASP A 424 -4.46 43.63 -39.23
CA ASP A 424 -4.92 44.31 -38.01
C ASP A 424 -5.30 43.32 -36.90
N THR A 425 -5.90 42.18 -37.27
CA THR A 425 -6.20 41.10 -36.32
C THR A 425 -4.92 40.50 -35.76
N LEU A 426 -3.95 40.14 -36.61
CA LEU A 426 -2.67 39.55 -36.18
C LEU A 426 -1.84 40.55 -35.36
N TYR A 427 -1.84 41.84 -35.73
CA TYR A 427 -1.18 42.90 -34.97
C TYR A 427 -1.82 43.11 -33.60
N THR A 428 -3.16 43.11 -33.52
CA THR A 428 -3.88 43.18 -32.24
C THR A 428 -3.56 41.97 -31.36
N ARG A 429 -3.55 40.75 -31.91
CA ARG A 429 -3.15 39.54 -31.17
C ARG A 429 -1.68 39.59 -30.71
N MET A 430 -0.78 40.09 -31.55
CA MET A 430 0.63 40.25 -31.18
C MET A 430 0.78 41.23 -30.00
N ARG A 431 0.04 42.35 -30.02
CA ARG A 431 -0.01 43.29 -28.89
C ARG A 431 -0.64 42.70 -27.63
N GLU A 432 -1.71 41.92 -27.75
CA GLU A 432 -2.32 41.23 -26.59
C GLU A 432 -1.35 40.24 -25.95
N VAL A 433 -0.55 39.51 -26.75
CA VAL A 433 0.48 38.59 -26.25
C VAL A 433 1.63 39.36 -25.58
N ASP A 434 2.15 40.40 -26.23
CA ASP A 434 3.24 41.27 -25.71
C ASP A 434 2.83 41.99 -24.40
N GLU A 435 1.64 42.57 -24.35
CA GLU A 435 1.11 43.21 -23.14
C GLU A 435 0.87 42.17 -22.02
N ALA A 436 0.38 40.96 -22.35
CA ALA A 436 0.19 39.89 -21.36
C ALA A 436 1.49 39.25 -20.87
N GLU A 437 2.55 39.23 -21.68
CA GLU A 437 3.91 38.81 -21.27
C GLU A 437 4.45 39.77 -20.19
N ASN A 438 4.21 41.07 -20.36
CA ASN A 438 4.54 42.10 -19.37
C ASN A 438 3.66 42.05 -18.11
N MET A 439 2.47 41.44 -18.15
CA MET A 439 1.62 41.26 -16.96
C MET A 439 2.16 40.16 -16.03
N SER A 440 2.81 40.60 -14.95
CA SER A 440 3.40 39.77 -13.89
C SER A 440 2.37 39.15 -12.92
N THR A 441 1.35 38.47 -13.44
CA THR A 441 0.40 37.69 -12.63
C THR A 441 1.02 36.34 -12.24
N THR A 442 1.73 36.32 -11.11
CA THR A 442 2.36 35.11 -10.57
C THR A 442 1.31 34.03 -10.29
N ASN A 443 1.25 32.99 -11.12
CA ASN A 443 0.19 31.97 -11.06
C ASN A 443 0.36 30.96 -9.89
N ALA A 444 1.43 31.11 -9.10
CA ALA A 444 1.60 30.41 -7.83
C ALA A 444 2.31 31.32 -6.82
N GLN A 445 1.88 31.29 -5.56
CA GLN A 445 2.45 32.10 -4.48
C GLN A 445 2.77 31.22 -3.27
N VAL A 446 3.91 31.44 -2.62
CA VAL A 446 4.21 30.80 -1.34
C VAL A 446 3.26 31.39 -0.28
N SER A 447 2.36 30.56 0.22
CA SER A 447 1.43 30.92 1.30
C SER A 447 2.11 30.83 2.68
N GLU A 448 3.07 29.92 2.82
CA GLU A 448 3.80 29.69 4.07
C GLU A 448 5.18 29.10 3.75
N TYR A 449 6.24 29.76 4.23
CA TYR A 449 7.60 29.22 4.14
C TYR A 449 7.84 28.21 5.25
N ALA A 450 8.56 27.12 4.92
CA ALA A 450 8.97 26.09 5.85
C ALA A 450 9.94 26.64 6.90
N GLU A 451 9.59 26.43 8.16
CA GLU A 451 10.47 26.66 9.31
C GLU A 451 11.31 25.40 9.64
N ALA A 452 12.42 25.58 10.36
CA ALA A 452 13.24 24.47 10.83
C ALA A 452 12.57 23.75 12.03
N PRO A 453 12.15 22.48 11.90
CA PRO A 453 11.36 21.81 12.93
C PRO A 453 12.19 21.47 14.18
N ILE A 454 11.65 21.82 15.36
CA ILE A 454 12.32 21.62 16.66
C ILE A 454 12.46 20.13 17.04
N ARG A 455 11.54 19.27 16.58
CA ARG A 455 11.49 17.84 16.92
C ARG A 455 11.61 16.96 15.66
N PRO A 456 12.39 15.87 15.69
CA PRO A 456 12.47 14.93 14.57
C PRO A 456 11.18 14.10 14.45
N VAL A 457 10.82 13.76 13.21
CA VAL A 457 9.64 12.94 12.89
C VAL A 457 9.97 11.44 12.93
N LYS A 458 11.23 11.07 12.68
CA LYS A 458 11.74 9.68 12.75
C LYS A 458 13.11 9.65 13.43
N PRO A 459 13.50 8.51 14.06
CA PRO A 459 12.65 7.38 14.41
C PRO A 459 11.71 7.72 15.58
N ARG A 460 10.52 7.11 15.63
CA ARG A 460 9.57 7.25 16.76
C ARG A 460 10.07 6.42 17.95
N LYS A 461 11.09 6.93 18.66
CA LYS A 461 11.86 6.18 19.68
C LYS A 461 10.96 5.43 20.69
N ILE A 462 9.94 6.11 21.24
CA ILE A 462 8.97 5.53 22.20
C ILE A 462 8.22 4.33 21.60
N LEU A 463 7.75 4.43 20.35
CA LEU A 463 6.99 3.35 19.70
C LEU A 463 7.85 2.10 19.46
N ILE A 464 9.12 2.30 19.06
CA ILE A 464 10.06 1.20 18.86
C ILE A 464 10.36 0.51 20.19
N VAL A 465 10.68 1.28 21.24
CA VAL A 465 10.97 0.73 22.58
C VAL A 465 9.76 -0.06 23.13
N LEU A 466 8.55 0.48 23.00
CA LEU A 466 7.32 -0.19 23.44
C LEU A 466 7.05 -1.48 22.64
N LEU A 467 7.29 -1.50 21.33
CA LEU A 467 7.15 -2.70 20.51
C LEU A 467 8.22 -3.76 20.88
N THR A 468 9.46 -3.35 21.13
CA THR A 468 10.52 -4.28 21.60
C THR A 468 10.27 -4.81 23.02
N LEU A 469 9.61 -4.03 23.89
CA LEU A 469 9.17 -4.48 25.20
C LEU A 469 8.15 -5.61 25.10
N LEU A 470 7.13 -5.45 24.24
CA LEU A 470 6.11 -6.47 24.01
C LEU A 470 6.70 -7.75 23.41
N VAL A 471 7.57 -7.62 22.39
CA VAL A 471 8.21 -8.77 21.73
C VAL A 471 9.16 -9.50 22.68
N SER A 472 9.99 -8.78 23.43
CA SER A 472 10.93 -9.42 24.38
C SER A 472 10.22 -10.07 25.56
N LEU A 473 9.13 -9.48 26.07
CA LEU A 473 8.28 -10.09 27.09
C LEU A 473 7.64 -11.40 26.59
N ALA A 474 7.05 -11.39 25.40
CA ALA A 474 6.44 -12.58 24.80
C ALA A 474 7.48 -13.70 24.58
N ALA A 475 8.66 -13.36 24.06
CA ALA A 475 9.76 -14.31 23.87
C ALA A 475 10.29 -14.87 25.20
N ALA A 476 10.42 -14.04 26.24
CA ALA A 476 10.86 -14.48 27.56
C ALA A 476 9.84 -15.39 28.26
N ILE A 477 8.53 -15.13 28.09
CA ILE A 477 7.46 -16.00 28.54
C ILE A 477 7.51 -17.36 27.83
N ALA A 478 7.62 -17.36 26.50
CA ALA A 478 7.71 -18.59 25.71
C ALA A 478 8.94 -19.42 26.08
N ALA A 479 10.10 -18.78 26.30
CA ALA A 479 11.31 -19.45 26.76
C ALA A 479 11.16 -20.07 28.16
N ALA A 480 10.48 -19.39 29.09
CA ALA A 480 10.21 -19.93 30.43
C ALA A 480 9.31 -21.17 30.39
N ILE A 481 8.25 -21.15 29.56
CA ILE A 481 7.37 -22.31 29.33
C ILE A 481 8.16 -23.47 28.71
N LEU A 482 8.99 -23.19 27.69
CA LEU A 482 9.81 -24.21 27.04
C LEU A 482 10.79 -24.87 28.03
N VAL A 483 11.48 -24.09 28.87
CA VAL A 483 12.40 -24.63 29.88
C VAL A 483 11.69 -25.54 30.89
N GLU A 484 10.49 -25.18 31.35
CA GLU A 484 9.73 -26.02 32.27
C GLU A 484 9.22 -27.31 31.59
N SER A 485 8.70 -27.22 30.36
CA SER A 485 8.20 -28.37 29.59
C SER A 485 9.26 -29.45 29.27
N LEU A 486 10.55 -29.13 29.43
CA LEU A 486 11.68 -30.04 29.23
C LEU A 486 12.18 -30.68 30.54
N ASN A 487 11.62 -30.32 31.71
CA ASN A 487 11.97 -30.93 32.99
C ASN A 487 11.11 -32.18 33.27
N THR A 488 11.73 -33.35 33.25
CA THR A 488 11.05 -34.67 33.37
C THR A 488 11.39 -35.41 34.68
N THR A 489 11.76 -34.67 35.73
CA THR A 489 12.15 -35.24 37.04
C THR A 489 11.05 -35.10 38.09
N VAL A 490 10.98 -36.06 39.03
CA VAL A 490 9.99 -36.05 40.14
C VAL A 490 10.25 -34.84 41.04
N SER A 491 9.34 -33.86 40.95
CA SER A 491 9.45 -32.51 41.51
C SER A 491 8.27 -32.11 42.40
N SER A 492 7.13 -32.81 42.32
CA SER A 492 5.93 -32.59 43.15
C SER A 492 5.47 -33.85 43.90
N THR A 493 4.44 -33.72 44.75
CA THR A 493 3.67 -34.86 45.28
C THR A 493 2.82 -35.56 44.22
N GLU A 494 2.21 -34.77 43.34
CA GLU A 494 1.30 -35.21 42.30
C GLU A 494 2.00 -36.10 41.26
N ASP A 495 3.28 -35.84 40.97
CA ASP A 495 4.11 -36.68 40.09
C ASP A 495 4.20 -38.13 40.61
N VAL A 496 4.20 -38.32 41.94
CA VAL A 496 4.30 -39.67 42.55
C VAL A 496 2.99 -40.43 42.35
N GLU A 497 1.85 -39.77 42.54
CA GLU A 497 0.54 -40.41 42.46
C GLU A 497 0.08 -40.61 41.00
N SER A 498 0.32 -39.64 40.12
CA SER A 498 -0.07 -39.68 38.71
C SER A 498 0.83 -40.59 37.86
N GLU A 499 2.15 -40.37 37.90
CA GLU A 499 3.11 -41.04 37.02
C GLU A 499 3.60 -42.38 37.58
N LEU A 500 3.91 -42.45 38.88
CA LEU A 500 4.37 -43.70 39.51
C LEU A 500 3.21 -44.61 39.93
N LYS A 501 2.00 -44.06 40.08
CA LYS A 501 0.80 -44.77 40.55
C LYS A 501 1.07 -45.53 41.85
N LEU A 502 1.70 -44.82 42.80
CA LEU A 502 1.95 -45.26 44.16
C LEU A 502 1.39 -44.24 45.15
N ARG A 503 0.83 -44.73 46.26
CA ARG A 503 0.49 -43.90 47.41
C ARG A 503 1.74 -43.21 47.94
N MET A 504 1.67 -41.91 48.24
CA MET A 504 2.78 -41.21 48.85
C MET A 504 2.76 -41.39 50.38
N LEU A 505 3.83 -41.96 50.93
CA LEU A 505 3.94 -42.33 52.35
C LEU A 505 4.57 -41.22 53.20
N GLY A 506 5.39 -40.36 52.58
CA GLY A 506 6.03 -39.23 53.24
C GLY A 506 7.17 -38.61 52.44
N ILE A 507 7.66 -37.48 52.95
CA ILE A 507 8.71 -36.66 52.34
C ILE A 507 9.86 -36.55 53.34
N ILE A 508 11.07 -36.92 52.93
CA ILE A 508 12.26 -36.87 53.79
C ILE A 508 13.19 -35.72 53.36
N PRO A 509 13.50 -34.76 54.27
CA PRO A 509 14.33 -33.60 53.94
C PRO A 509 15.78 -33.95 53.57
N LEU A 510 16.40 -33.07 52.78
CA LEU A 510 17.82 -33.09 52.48
C LEU A 510 18.64 -32.72 53.73
N VAL A 511 19.28 -33.73 54.34
CA VAL A 511 20.23 -33.53 55.44
C VAL A 511 21.50 -32.85 54.91
N SER A 512 21.83 -31.67 55.46
CA SER A 512 23.06 -30.96 55.14
C SER A 512 24.23 -31.43 56.02
N LYS A 513 25.48 -31.30 55.53
CA LYS A 513 26.69 -31.63 56.32
C LYS A 513 26.82 -30.85 57.65
N LYS A 514 26.07 -29.75 57.83
CA LYS A 514 26.03 -28.98 59.08
C LYS A 514 25.14 -29.61 60.17
N MET A 515 24.25 -30.54 59.81
CA MET A 515 23.30 -31.19 60.71
C MET A 515 23.86 -32.49 61.33
N LEU A 516 25.14 -32.81 61.15
CA LEU A 516 25.75 -34.02 61.71
C LEU A 516 26.39 -33.71 63.07
N ARG A 517 26.03 -34.47 64.12
CA ARG A 517 26.53 -34.29 65.51
C ARG A 517 28.05 -34.28 65.63
N LYS A 518 28.76 -35.00 64.75
CA LYS A 518 30.21 -35.13 64.78
C LYS A 518 30.76 -35.29 63.37
N LYS A 519 31.89 -34.63 63.07
CA LYS A 519 32.67 -34.88 61.84
C LYS A 519 33.03 -36.37 61.76
N GLY A 520 32.64 -37.02 60.67
CA GLY A 520 32.88 -38.44 60.42
C GLY A 520 31.65 -39.34 60.57
N MET A 521 30.60 -38.92 61.30
CA MET A 521 29.33 -39.65 61.32
C MET A 521 28.60 -39.52 59.98
N THR A 522 27.78 -40.51 59.64
CA THR A 522 26.93 -40.51 58.45
C THR A 522 25.46 -40.34 58.84
N ALA A 523 24.69 -39.60 58.04
CA ALA A 523 23.26 -39.40 58.25
C ALA A 523 22.42 -40.69 58.15
N LEU A 524 23.05 -41.81 57.76
CA LEU A 524 22.44 -43.14 57.75
C LEU A 524 22.14 -43.65 59.16
N VAL A 525 22.92 -43.22 60.17
CA VAL A 525 22.80 -43.68 61.56
C VAL A 525 21.71 -42.87 62.30
N PRO A 526 20.68 -43.52 62.86
CA PRO A 526 19.72 -42.89 63.79
C PRO A 526 20.40 -42.16 64.95
N GLY A 527 19.84 -41.03 65.40
CA GLY A 527 20.42 -40.20 66.46
C GLY A 527 21.77 -39.54 66.12
N SER A 528 22.27 -39.62 64.89
CA SER A 528 23.51 -38.94 64.43
C SER A 528 23.32 -37.48 64.05
N LEU A 529 22.07 -37.02 63.97
CA LEU A 529 21.71 -35.69 63.50
C LEU A 529 21.55 -34.70 64.68
N VAL A 530 21.95 -33.46 64.46
CA VAL A 530 21.46 -32.29 65.20
C VAL A 530 20.42 -31.66 64.30
N ASP A 531 19.15 -31.96 64.57
CA ASP A 531 18.03 -31.26 63.96
C ASP A 531 17.33 -30.43 65.05
N ASP A 532 17.73 -29.18 65.19
CA ASP A 532 17.18 -28.23 66.16
C ASP A 532 15.66 -28.01 66.01
N ARG A 533 15.07 -28.49 64.90
CA ARG A 533 13.63 -28.41 64.60
C ARG A 533 12.94 -29.79 64.54
N GLY A 534 13.66 -30.90 64.76
CA GLY A 534 13.14 -32.28 64.70
C GLY A 534 12.61 -32.76 63.33
N SER A 535 12.67 -31.91 62.30
CA SER A 535 12.01 -32.09 61.01
C SER A 535 12.29 -33.42 60.31
N PHE A 536 13.51 -33.94 60.38
CA PHE A 536 13.90 -35.19 59.74
C PHE A 536 13.34 -36.42 60.46
N GLU A 537 13.49 -36.49 61.80
CA GLU A 537 13.00 -37.63 62.58
C GLU A 537 11.48 -37.68 62.59
N GLU A 538 10.82 -36.52 62.59
CA GLU A 538 9.37 -36.41 62.51
C GLU A 538 8.84 -36.78 61.10
N SER A 539 9.58 -36.46 60.03
CA SER A 539 9.29 -36.99 58.69
C SER A 539 9.35 -38.53 58.63
N ILE A 540 10.30 -39.14 59.34
CA ILE A 540 10.41 -40.61 59.45
C ILE A 540 9.23 -41.18 60.27
N ARG A 541 8.82 -40.52 61.35
CA ARG A 541 7.62 -40.90 62.12
C ARG A 541 6.34 -40.79 61.29
N THR A 542 6.26 -39.79 60.41
CA THR A 542 5.16 -39.67 59.43
C THR A 542 5.12 -40.91 58.51
N VAL A 543 6.27 -41.29 57.93
CA VAL A 543 6.38 -42.52 57.11
C VAL A 543 5.99 -43.77 57.90
N ARG A 544 6.45 -43.92 59.15
CA ARG A 544 6.06 -45.01 60.05
C ARG A 544 4.55 -45.07 60.23
N THR A 545 3.92 -43.95 60.58
CA THR A 545 2.45 -43.87 60.77
C THR A 545 1.69 -44.21 59.49
N SER A 546 2.13 -43.74 58.33
CA SER A 546 1.53 -44.08 57.02
C SER A 546 1.51 -45.59 56.76
N ILE A 547 2.57 -46.30 57.16
CA ILE A 547 2.70 -47.77 57.02
C ILE A 547 1.84 -48.50 58.06
N SER A 548 1.86 -48.06 59.33
CA SER A 548 1.03 -48.66 60.38
C SER A 548 -0.48 -48.46 60.15
N LEU A 549 -0.88 -47.46 59.36
CA LEU A 549 -2.27 -47.30 58.91
C LEU A 549 -2.63 -48.25 57.76
N ASP A 550 -1.67 -48.58 56.89
CA ASP A 550 -1.82 -49.61 55.84
C ASP A 550 -1.95 -51.02 56.45
N GLU A 551 -1.34 -51.21 57.62
CA GLU A 551 -1.32 -52.46 58.39
C GLU A 551 -2.71 -52.94 58.86
N LEU A 552 -3.68 -52.02 58.97
CA LEU A 552 -5.06 -52.33 59.34
C LEU A 552 -5.76 -53.25 58.31
N GLU A 553 -5.31 -53.23 57.06
CA GLU A 553 -5.82 -54.11 55.99
C GLU A 553 -4.87 -55.28 55.71
N ASN A 554 -3.54 -55.09 55.82
CA ASN A 554 -2.53 -56.11 55.53
C ASN A 554 -1.39 -56.11 56.57
N PRO A 555 -1.22 -57.13 57.42
CA PRO A 555 -0.19 -57.14 58.45
C PRO A 555 1.23 -57.26 57.86
N HIS A 556 1.91 -56.12 57.70
CA HIS A 556 3.23 -56.00 57.08
C HIS A 556 4.37 -56.32 58.04
N GLN A 557 4.67 -57.60 58.29
CA GLN A 557 5.75 -58.01 59.20
C GLN A 557 7.15 -57.81 58.59
N VAL A 558 7.32 -58.14 57.30
CA VAL A 558 8.57 -57.97 56.55
C VAL A 558 8.43 -56.82 55.56
N ILE A 559 9.16 -55.73 55.80
CA ILE A 559 9.13 -54.52 54.99
C ILE A 559 10.46 -54.39 54.25
N MET A 560 10.44 -54.33 52.92
CA MET A 560 11.63 -54.04 52.12
C MET A 560 11.66 -52.57 51.69
N VAL A 561 12.82 -51.93 51.79
CA VAL A 561 13.07 -50.63 51.16
C VAL A 561 13.96 -50.80 49.94
N THR A 562 13.55 -50.23 48.81
CA THR A 562 14.31 -50.22 47.55
C THR A 562 14.19 -48.87 46.85
N SER A 563 14.90 -48.71 45.73
CA SER A 563 14.87 -47.50 44.90
C SER A 563 15.12 -47.85 43.42
N ALA A 564 14.94 -46.89 42.52
CA ALA A 564 15.24 -47.08 41.10
C ALA A 564 16.77 -47.21 40.89
N LEU A 565 17.51 -46.25 41.44
CA LEU A 565 18.93 -46.02 41.21
C LEU A 565 19.74 -46.00 42.53
N PRO A 566 21.07 -46.18 42.48
CA PRO A 566 21.94 -45.99 43.63
C PRO A 566 21.94 -44.53 44.11
N GLY A 567 21.91 -44.31 45.43
CA GLY A 567 22.03 -42.96 46.03
C GLY A 567 20.71 -42.23 46.31
N GLU A 568 19.56 -42.88 46.09
CA GLU A 568 18.24 -42.31 46.40
C GLU A 568 17.81 -42.41 47.88
N GLY A 569 18.76 -42.71 48.79
CA GLY A 569 18.52 -42.70 50.23
C GLY A 569 17.91 -43.99 50.82
N LYS A 570 17.67 -45.04 50.02
CA LYS A 570 17.09 -46.34 50.43
C LYS A 570 17.58 -46.84 51.81
N SER A 571 18.90 -46.90 52.03
CA SER A 571 19.53 -47.40 53.26
C SER A 571 19.34 -46.47 54.46
N THR A 572 19.24 -45.16 54.20
CA THR A 572 18.88 -44.16 55.21
C THR A 572 17.41 -44.29 55.61
N VAL A 573 16.50 -44.45 54.64
CA VAL A 573 15.08 -44.70 54.92
C VAL A 573 14.90 -45.99 55.71
N ALA A 574 15.52 -47.10 55.26
CA ALA A 574 15.48 -48.39 55.96
C ALA A 574 15.98 -48.28 57.41
N SER A 575 17.16 -47.68 57.63
CA SER A 575 17.76 -47.61 58.95
C SER A 575 16.99 -46.72 59.93
N HIS A 576 16.48 -45.56 59.47
CA HIS A 576 15.71 -44.65 60.32
C HIS A 576 14.28 -45.14 60.57
N LEU A 577 13.64 -45.74 59.56
CA LEU A 577 12.33 -46.37 59.74
C LEU A 577 12.40 -47.54 60.72
N ALA A 578 13.40 -48.42 60.57
CA ALA A 578 13.61 -49.55 61.49
C ALA A 578 13.81 -49.07 62.94
N HIS A 579 14.61 -48.01 63.14
CA HIS A 579 14.76 -47.41 64.47
C HIS A 579 13.47 -46.78 64.99
N SER A 580 12.72 -46.05 64.16
CA SER A 580 11.44 -45.45 64.55
C SER A 580 10.39 -46.51 64.93
N LEU A 581 10.39 -47.67 64.28
CA LEU A 581 9.58 -48.83 64.66
C LEU A 581 10.10 -49.49 65.95
N SER A 582 11.42 -49.59 66.15
CA SER A 582 12.02 -50.21 67.36
C SER A 582 11.65 -49.51 68.68
N GLN A 583 11.18 -48.27 68.62
CA GLN A 583 10.68 -47.51 69.77
C GLN A 583 9.32 -48.02 70.29
N ILE A 584 8.59 -48.82 69.52
CA ILE A 584 7.25 -49.34 69.88
C ILE A 584 7.14 -50.87 69.83
N GLU A 585 7.97 -51.56 69.04
CA GLU A 585 7.92 -53.02 68.84
C GLU A 585 9.34 -53.60 68.65
N LYS A 586 9.51 -54.94 68.64
CA LYS A 586 10.83 -55.55 68.41
C LYS A 586 11.17 -55.60 66.93
N VAL A 587 12.24 -54.92 66.53
CA VAL A 587 12.62 -54.76 65.12
C VAL A 587 14.00 -55.30 64.83
N LEU A 588 14.11 -55.99 63.69
CA LEU A 588 15.37 -56.44 63.10
C LEU A 588 15.61 -55.73 61.76
N LEU A 589 16.72 -55.01 61.63
CA LEU A 589 17.20 -54.46 60.36
C LEU A 589 18.20 -55.44 59.72
N ILE A 590 17.97 -55.82 58.47
CA ILE A 590 18.85 -56.71 57.70
C ILE A 590 19.37 -55.96 56.47
N GLU A 591 20.70 -55.87 56.34
CA GLU A 591 21.35 -55.32 55.16
C GLU A 591 21.52 -56.39 54.08
N CYS A 592 20.64 -56.36 53.07
CA CYS A 592 20.66 -57.26 51.93
C CYS A 592 21.28 -56.64 50.66
N ASP A 593 21.70 -55.36 50.68
CA ASP A 593 22.60 -54.79 49.65
C ASP A 593 24.04 -55.31 49.84
N LEU A 594 24.22 -56.60 49.56
CA LEU A 594 25.51 -57.30 49.63
C LEU A 594 26.53 -56.78 48.59
N ARG A 595 26.11 -55.89 47.67
CA ARG A 595 26.95 -55.34 46.59
C ARG A 595 27.60 -54.03 46.98
N ARG A 596 26.88 -53.15 47.66
CA ARG A 596 27.37 -51.85 48.15
C ARG A 596 27.00 -51.65 49.62
N PRO A 597 27.48 -52.51 50.53
CA PRO A 597 27.15 -52.42 51.94
C PRO A 597 27.65 -51.10 52.56
N SER A 598 26.81 -50.53 53.41
CA SER A 598 26.90 -49.21 54.00
C SER A 598 26.70 -49.21 55.52
N LEU A 599 25.88 -50.12 56.09
CA LEU A 599 25.59 -50.15 57.52
C LEU A 599 26.86 -50.40 58.35
N HIS A 600 27.69 -51.37 57.96
CA HIS A 600 28.93 -51.71 58.66
C HIS A 600 29.84 -50.49 58.91
N ARG A 601 30.02 -49.64 57.88
CA ARG A 601 30.83 -48.42 57.97
C ARG A 601 30.10 -47.27 58.66
N ALA A 602 28.78 -47.21 58.53
CA ALA A 602 27.98 -46.16 59.14
C ALA A 602 27.93 -46.31 60.66
N PHE A 603 27.65 -47.53 61.15
CA PHE A 603 27.51 -47.87 62.57
C PHE A 603 28.85 -48.15 63.29
N ASP A 604 29.98 -48.03 62.61
CA ASP A 604 31.33 -48.31 63.14
C ASP A 604 31.47 -49.73 63.75
N PHE A 605 30.90 -50.73 63.08
CA PHE A 605 31.00 -52.12 63.53
C PHE A 605 32.43 -52.65 63.33
N LYS A 606 33.06 -53.12 64.41
CA LYS A 606 34.48 -53.55 64.40
C LYS A 606 34.75 -54.83 63.59
N ASP A 607 33.75 -55.70 63.44
CA ASP A 607 33.87 -57.00 62.74
C ASP A 607 33.04 -57.02 61.46
N SER A 608 33.62 -57.48 60.35
CA SER A 608 32.95 -57.61 59.04
C SER A 608 32.17 -58.93 58.87
N ILE A 609 31.68 -59.52 59.96
CA ILE A 609 30.87 -60.76 59.96
C ILE A 609 29.39 -60.38 59.98
N GLY A 610 28.62 -60.90 59.03
CA GLY A 610 27.22 -60.54 58.83
C GLY A 610 26.46 -61.56 57.99
N LEU A 611 25.48 -61.08 57.20
CA LEU A 611 24.56 -61.88 56.40
C LEU A 611 25.27 -62.81 55.40
N ALA A 612 26.29 -62.32 54.69
CA ALA A 612 27.02 -63.10 53.69
C ALA A 612 27.64 -64.37 54.30
N GLN A 613 28.39 -64.25 55.40
CA GLN A 613 28.99 -65.41 56.08
C GLN A 613 27.95 -66.31 56.75
N LEU A 614 26.83 -65.75 57.22
CA LEU A 614 25.71 -66.53 57.75
C LEU A 614 25.07 -67.42 56.68
N LEU A 615 24.90 -66.91 55.46
CA LEU A 615 24.28 -67.64 54.35
C LEU A 615 25.23 -68.66 53.72
N SER A 616 26.52 -68.33 53.59
CA SER A 616 27.58 -69.29 53.21
C SER A 616 27.75 -70.40 54.26
N GLY A 617 27.50 -70.10 55.53
CA GLY A 617 27.63 -71.04 56.66
C GLY A 617 28.97 -70.95 57.39
N ASP A 618 29.79 -69.94 57.07
CA ASP A 618 31.10 -69.69 57.67
C ASP A 618 30.99 -69.09 59.09
N ALA A 619 29.82 -68.58 59.46
CA ALA A 619 29.54 -68.00 60.77
C ALA A 619 28.19 -68.44 61.36
N LYS A 620 28.11 -68.51 62.69
CA LYS A 620 26.87 -68.79 63.42
C LYS A 620 26.04 -67.51 63.59
N PHE A 621 24.72 -67.62 63.54
CA PHE A 621 23.76 -66.51 63.69
C PHE A 621 24.11 -65.52 64.82
N VAL A 622 24.44 -66.03 66.01
CA VAL A 622 24.77 -65.26 67.22
C VAL A 622 25.95 -64.29 67.00
N ASN A 623 26.87 -64.59 66.08
CA ASN A 623 28.03 -63.74 65.79
C ASN A 623 27.72 -62.67 64.71
N CYS A 624 26.73 -62.94 63.86
CA CYS A 624 26.32 -62.11 62.74
C CYS A 624 25.31 -61.02 63.13
N ILE A 625 24.48 -61.27 64.15
CA ILE A 625 23.55 -60.26 64.69
C ILE A 625 24.25 -59.35 65.68
N LYS A 626 24.01 -58.04 65.57
CA LYS A 626 24.41 -57.02 66.53
C LYS A 626 23.16 -56.60 67.31
N ILE A 627 23.04 -57.15 68.53
CA ILE A 627 21.90 -56.92 69.42
C ILE A 627 21.99 -55.51 70.02
N ASN A 628 20.87 -54.78 70.09
CA ASN A 628 20.77 -53.41 70.58
C ASN A 628 21.84 -52.49 69.94
N ALA A 629 21.97 -52.54 68.62
CA ALA A 629 22.98 -51.75 67.89
C ALA A 629 22.75 -50.24 68.03
N ILE A 630 21.48 -49.82 68.12
CA ILE A 630 21.04 -48.50 68.59
C ILE A 630 19.76 -48.72 69.40
N ASP A 631 19.77 -48.32 70.67
CA ASP A 631 18.67 -48.48 71.62
C ASP A 631 18.10 -49.91 71.66
N SER A 632 16.94 -50.16 71.05
CA SER A 632 16.24 -51.45 70.97
C SER A 632 16.29 -52.11 69.58
N LEU A 633 17.03 -51.53 68.62
CA LEU A 633 17.14 -52.05 67.25
C LEU A 633 18.25 -53.10 67.13
N ASP A 634 17.88 -54.30 66.71
CA ASP A 634 18.83 -55.34 66.32
C ASP A 634 19.21 -55.21 64.83
N VAL A 635 20.48 -55.42 64.50
CA VAL A 635 21.00 -55.24 63.13
C VAL A 635 21.82 -56.45 62.68
N ILE A 636 21.53 -56.95 61.46
CA ILE A 636 22.41 -57.88 60.72
C ILE A 636 23.04 -57.10 59.56
N PRO A 637 24.32 -56.70 59.63
CA PRO A 637 25.02 -56.08 58.51
C PRO A 637 25.29 -57.09 57.39
N ALA A 638 25.62 -56.63 56.19
CA ALA A 638 25.87 -57.49 55.04
C ALA A 638 27.04 -58.47 55.24
N GLY A 639 28.07 -58.06 55.98
CA GLY A 639 29.34 -58.79 56.09
C GLY A 639 30.32 -58.45 54.96
N SER A 640 31.20 -59.39 54.60
CA SER A 640 32.12 -59.21 53.47
C SER A 640 31.41 -59.38 52.14
N ILE A 641 31.70 -58.52 51.15
CA ILE A 641 31.12 -58.58 49.81
C ILE A 641 31.40 -59.97 49.18
N PRO A 642 30.36 -60.79 48.91
CA PRO A 642 30.52 -62.12 48.35
C PRO A 642 30.72 -62.08 46.83
N ALA A 643 31.30 -63.13 46.25
CA ALA A 643 31.48 -63.25 44.80
C ALA A 643 30.14 -63.30 44.04
N SER A 644 29.13 -64.00 44.60
CA SER A 644 27.79 -64.15 44.02
C SER A 644 26.68 -63.67 44.99
N PRO A 645 26.43 -62.35 45.10
CA PRO A 645 25.40 -61.79 45.98
C PRO A 645 24.00 -62.40 45.80
N LEU A 646 23.56 -62.56 44.54
CA LEU A 646 22.21 -63.04 44.20
C LEU A 646 22.00 -64.52 44.53
N GLU A 647 23.05 -65.33 44.41
CA GLU A 647 23.01 -66.77 44.74
C GLU A 647 22.78 -66.99 46.24
N LEU A 648 23.41 -66.18 47.10
CA LEU A 648 23.20 -66.26 48.54
C LEU A 648 21.75 -65.91 48.93
N LEU A 649 21.20 -64.83 48.36
CA LEU A 649 19.83 -64.37 48.64
C LEU A 649 18.74 -65.30 48.10
N THR A 650 19.03 -66.09 47.05
CA THR A 650 18.12 -67.12 46.50
C THR A 650 18.17 -68.45 47.27
N THR A 651 19.13 -68.65 48.18
CA THR A 651 19.22 -69.92 48.91
C THR A 651 18.01 -70.18 49.82
N LYS A 652 17.68 -71.47 50.00
CA LYS A 652 16.72 -71.91 51.03
C LYS A 652 17.13 -71.47 52.44
N ARG A 653 18.43 -71.20 52.70
CA ARG A 653 18.93 -70.69 53.97
C ARG A 653 18.44 -69.28 54.25
N PHE A 654 18.43 -68.37 53.26
CA PHE A 654 17.89 -67.02 53.45
C PHE A 654 16.39 -67.03 53.73
N LYS A 655 15.60 -67.79 52.96
CA LYS A 655 14.18 -67.97 53.26
C LYS A 655 13.95 -68.55 54.67
N HIS A 656 14.72 -69.56 55.07
CA HIS A 656 14.61 -70.13 56.42
C HIS A 656 15.02 -69.15 57.53
N LEU A 657 16.01 -68.27 57.28
CA LEU A 657 16.38 -67.20 58.19
C LEU A 657 15.20 -66.24 58.41
N ILE A 658 14.56 -65.74 57.34
CA ILE A 658 13.39 -64.86 57.46
C ILE A 658 12.26 -65.56 58.24
N GLU A 659 11.91 -66.80 57.91
CA GLU A 659 10.89 -67.59 58.63
C GLU A 659 11.22 -67.83 60.11
N GLN A 660 12.50 -67.94 60.48
CA GLN A 660 12.92 -68.00 61.88
C GLN A 660 12.81 -66.63 62.57
N MET A 661 13.13 -65.54 61.87
CA MET A 661 13.08 -64.18 62.43
C MET A 661 11.63 -63.68 62.58
N LYS A 662 10.70 -64.06 61.68
CA LYS A 662 9.24 -63.78 61.79
C LYS A 662 8.62 -64.37 63.07
N LYS A 663 9.31 -65.26 63.79
CA LYS A 663 8.88 -65.81 65.10
C LYS A 663 9.50 -65.10 66.31
N ARG A 664 10.38 -64.12 66.11
CA ARG A 664 11.18 -63.48 67.18
C ARG A 664 11.09 -61.95 67.18
N TYR A 665 10.77 -61.36 66.03
CA TYR A 665 10.62 -59.91 65.84
C TYR A 665 9.21 -59.60 65.34
N ASP A 666 8.68 -58.49 65.85
CA ASP A 666 7.39 -57.95 65.44
C ASP A 666 7.53 -57.29 64.05
N ARG A 667 8.72 -56.75 63.73
CA ARG A 667 9.06 -56.27 62.38
C ARG A 667 10.45 -56.68 61.90
N ILE A 668 10.56 -56.93 60.60
CA ILE A 668 11.83 -57.12 59.90
C ILE A 668 11.93 -56.09 58.78
N VAL A 669 12.93 -55.22 58.81
CA VAL A 669 13.20 -54.24 57.75
C VAL A 669 14.38 -54.69 56.92
N ILE A 670 14.21 -54.76 55.60
CA ILE A 670 15.24 -55.19 54.64
C ILE A 670 15.72 -53.98 53.83
N ASP A 671 17.00 -53.62 53.96
CA ASP A 671 17.66 -52.70 53.02
C ASP A 671 18.13 -53.49 51.79
N SER A 672 17.60 -53.16 50.60
CA SER A 672 17.82 -53.91 49.36
C SER A 672 18.52 -53.09 48.29
N ALA A 673 19.27 -53.74 47.38
CA ALA A 673 19.90 -53.05 46.25
C ALA A 673 18.85 -52.39 45.29
N PRO A 674 19.22 -51.38 44.47
CA PRO A 674 18.28 -50.69 43.59
C PRO A 674 17.76 -51.58 42.45
N VAL A 675 16.44 -51.53 42.18
CA VAL A 675 15.75 -52.50 41.30
C VAL A 675 16.08 -52.36 39.81
N GLN A 676 16.50 -51.18 39.33
CA GLN A 676 16.98 -51.08 37.95
C GLN A 676 18.41 -51.58 37.77
N ALA A 677 19.22 -51.54 38.83
CA ALA A 677 20.60 -51.96 38.76
C ALA A 677 20.75 -53.50 38.76
N VAL A 678 19.97 -54.20 39.61
CA VAL A 678 20.14 -55.65 39.84
C VAL A 678 18.82 -56.33 40.24
N SER A 679 18.73 -57.65 40.02
CA SER A 679 17.54 -58.46 40.33
C SER A 679 17.33 -58.75 41.83
N ASP A 680 18.30 -58.40 42.69
CA ASP A 680 18.30 -58.71 44.12
C ASP A 680 16.99 -58.26 44.81
N ALA A 681 16.51 -57.04 44.52
CA ALA A 681 15.27 -56.51 45.06
C ALA A 681 14.00 -57.26 44.61
N LEU A 682 14.00 -57.87 43.42
CA LEU A 682 12.84 -58.66 42.96
C LEU A 682 12.70 -59.94 43.78
N ILE A 683 13.81 -60.57 44.15
CA ILE A 683 13.83 -61.80 44.94
C ILE A 683 13.56 -61.53 46.41
N LEU A 684 14.12 -60.44 46.97
CA LEU A 684 13.82 -59.98 48.32
C LEU A 684 12.35 -59.55 48.46
N GLY A 685 11.81 -58.84 47.46
CA GLY A 685 10.42 -58.39 47.45
C GLY A 685 9.39 -59.52 47.43
N GLN A 686 9.71 -60.68 46.85
CA GLN A 686 8.87 -61.89 46.96
C GLN A 686 8.87 -62.54 48.35
N MET A 687 9.75 -62.11 49.26
CA MET A 687 9.80 -62.53 50.66
C MET A 687 9.36 -61.42 51.63
N ALA A 688 9.06 -60.24 51.11
CA ALA A 688 8.54 -59.11 51.86
C ALA A 688 7.01 -59.07 51.76
N ASP A 689 6.35 -58.68 52.85
CA ASP A 689 4.91 -58.47 52.90
C ASP A 689 4.55 -57.10 52.27
N ALA A 690 5.45 -56.11 52.39
CA ALA A 690 5.35 -54.79 51.75
C ALA A 690 6.69 -54.24 51.25
N VAL A 691 6.62 -53.41 50.19
CA VAL A 691 7.76 -52.66 49.65
C VAL A 691 7.53 -51.14 49.70
N ILE A 692 8.53 -50.43 50.21
CA ILE A 692 8.65 -48.97 50.21
C ILE A 692 9.63 -48.55 49.11
N TYR A 693 9.18 -47.63 48.26
CA TYR A 693 9.96 -47.16 47.12
C TYR A 693 10.55 -45.76 47.38
N ALA A 694 11.85 -45.69 47.64
CA ALA A 694 12.55 -44.42 47.83
C ALA A 694 12.86 -43.77 46.47
N VAL A 695 12.40 -42.53 46.26
CA VAL A 695 12.60 -41.75 45.03
C VAL A 695 13.28 -40.44 45.37
N LYS A 696 14.37 -40.09 44.67
CA LYS A 696 15.09 -38.84 44.93
C LYS A 696 14.48 -37.64 44.19
N ALA A 697 14.06 -36.63 44.93
CA ALA A 697 13.48 -35.39 44.39
C ALA A 697 14.43 -34.64 43.44
N ASN A 698 13.86 -34.05 42.38
CA ASN A 698 14.52 -33.18 41.40
C ASN A 698 15.82 -33.80 40.82
N SER A 699 15.86 -35.13 40.66
CA SER A 699 17.09 -35.83 40.29
C SER A 699 16.88 -37.12 39.48
N THR A 700 15.85 -37.91 39.78
CA THR A 700 15.55 -39.12 39.03
C THR A 700 14.45 -38.81 38.03
N GLU A 701 14.70 -39.09 36.74
CA GLU A 701 13.68 -38.98 35.69
C GLU A 701 12.46 -39.84 36.05
N THR A 702 11.26 -39.28 35.93
CA THR A 702 10.03 -39.95 36.36
C THR A 702 9.82 -41.27 35.63
N GLY A 703 10.18 -41.34 34.34
CA GLY A 703 10.16 -42.58 33.56
C GLY A 703 11.13 -43.67 34.04
N VAL A 704 12.28 -43.33 34.63
CA VAL A 704 13.21 -44.31 35.24
C VAL A 704 12.58 -44.90 36.50
N SER A 705 12.01 -44.04 37.35
CA SER A 705 11.29 -44.43 38.56
C SER A 705 10.09 -45.32 38.23
N ALA A 706 9.25 -44.92 37.27
CA ALA A 706 8.05 -45.64 36.84
C ALA A 706 8.39 -47.05 36.30
N ARG A 707 9.48 -47.19 35.53
CA ARG A 707 9.97 -48.51 35.10
C ARG A 707 10.36 -49.42 36.27
N GLY A 708 10.85 -48.86 37.38
CA GLY A 708 11.26 -49.67 38.54
C GLY A 708 10.06 -50.17 39.34
N VAL A 709 9.07 -49.30 39.56
CA VAL A 709 7.76 -49.67 40.11
C VAL A 709 7.08 -50.73 39.24
N LYS A 710 7.11 -50.56 37.91
CA LYS A 710 6.56 -51.53 36.96
C LYS A 710 7.21 -52.92 37.13
N ARG A 711 8.54 -53.02 37.20
CA ARG A 711 9.26 -54.30 37.40
C ARG A 711 8.90 -54.99 38.72
N LEU A 712 8.69 -54.25 39.81
CA LEU A 712 8.25 -54.80 41.09
C LEU A 712 6.81 -55.33 40.99
N ARG A 713 5.90 -54.53 40.41
CA ARG A 713 4.48 -54.89 40.24
C ARG A 713 4.29 -56.08 39.29
N GLU A 714 5.05 -56.16 38.20
CA GLU A 714 5.05 -57.30 37.27
C GLU A 714 5.58 -58.60 37.91
N ALA A 715 6.45 -58.50 38.93
CA ALA A 715 6.91 -59.64 39.72
C ALA A 715 5.91 -60.08 40.81
N GLY A 716 4.72 -59.47 40.87
CA GLY A 716 3.66 -59.77 41.85
C GLY A 716 3.90 -59.20 43.25
N ILE A 717 4.81 -58.24 43.40
CA ILE A 717 5.22 -57.70 44.70
C ILE A 717 4.29 -56.57 45.14
N HIS A 718 3.85 -56.62 46.40
CA HIS A 718 3.00 -55.59 47.00
C HIS A 718 3.80 -54.32 47.33
N MET A 719 3.29 -53.17 46.88
CA MET A 719 3.94 -51.86 47.04
C MET A 719 3.10 -51.01 48.00
N ALA A 720 3.56 -50.85 49.25
CA ALA A 720 2.86 -50.00 50.23
C ALA A 720 2.87 -48.51 49.83
N GLY A 721 3.91 -48.08 49.11
CA GLY A 721 3.95 -46.74 48.52
C GLY A 721 5.36 -46.22 48.27
N ALA A 722 5.45 -44.92 48.02
CA ALA A 722 6.69 -44.21 47.73
C ALA A 722 7.02 -43.17 48.80
N VAL A 723 8.32 -42.96 49.03
CA VAL A 723 8.87 -41.93 49.91
C VAL A 723 9.79 -41.03 49.09
N VAL A 724 9.49 -39.73 49.07
CA VAL A 724 10.30 -38.75 48.33
C VAL A 724 11.47 -38.31 49.21
N THR A 725 12.69 -38.64 48.83
CA THR A 725 13.90 -38.36 49.62
C THR A 725 14.66 -37.14 49.12
N GLN A 726 15.45 -36.54 50.02
CA GLN A 726 16.37 -35.44 49.71
C GLN A 726 15.66 -34.15 49.24
N VAL A 727 14.44 -33.90 49.73
CA VAL A 727 13.69 -32.67 49.41
C VAL A 727 14.34 -31.44 50.06
N ASN A 728 14.55 -30.39 49.27
CA ASN A 728 15.23 -29.18 49.73
C ASN A 728 14.22 -28.11 50.21
N ILE A 729 13.74 -28.27 51.45
CA ILE A 729 12.74 -27.39 52.10
C ILE A 729 13.16 -25.90 52.08
N ARG A 730 14.46 -25.59 52.12
CA ARG A 730 14.96 -24.20 52.09
C ARG A 730 14.80 -23.51 50.73
N LYS A 731 14.78 -24.28 49.62
CA LYS A 731 14.47 -23.72 48.30
C LYS A 731 12.97 -23.37 48.18
N ILE A 732 12.11 -24.22 48.75
CA ILE A 732 10.64 -24.08 48.73
C ILE A 732 10.17 -22.85 49.53
N SER A 733 10.84 -22.53 50.65
CA SER A 733 10.50 -21.38 51.50
C SER A 733 11.07 -20.03 51.02
N SER A 734 12.23 -20.03 50.36
CA SER A 734 12.89 -18.79 49.91
C SER A 734 12.28 -18.16 48.64
N TYR A 735 11.47 -18.91 47.89
CA TYR A 735 10.64 -18.41 46.80
C TYR A 735 9.20 -18.42 47.29
N GLY A 736 8.65 -17.25 47.60
CA GLY A 736 7.37 -17.15 48.31
C GLY A 736 6.21 -17.86 47.60
N GLY A 737 5.80 -19.01 48.15
CA GLY A 737 4.56 -19.72 47.81
C GLY A 737 4.68 -20.83 46.76
N ASP A 738 5.73 -21.67 46.79
CA ASP A 738 5.75 -22.91 46.00
C ASP A 738 4.90 -24.01 46.64
N LEU A 739 3.94 -24.54 45.86
CA LEU A 739 2.87 -25.43 46.30
C LEU A 739 3.22 -26.93 46.22
N ASP A 740 4.31 -27.29 45.53
CA ASP A 740 4.58 -28.64 45.00
C ASP A 740 4.75 -29.76 46.05
N TYR A 741 4.96 -29.37 47.32
CA TYR A 741 4.91 -30.26 48.49
C TYR A 741 4.07 -29.67 49.64
N GLN A 742 3.45 -28.51 49.44
CA GLN A 742 2.80 -27.74 50.50
C GLN A 742 1.53 -28.43 51.00
N GLY A 743 0.75 -29.06 50.11
CA GLY A 743 -0.45 -29.81 50.50
C GLY A 743 -0.20 -30.90 51.53
N PHE A 744 0.95 -31.57 51.47
CA PHE A 744 1.33 -32.59 52.46
C PHE A 744 1.88 -31.99 53.76
N TYR A 745 2.67 -30.92 53.68
CA TYR A 745 3.24 -30.25 54.86
C TYR A 745 2.19 -29.48 55.68
N ASP A 746 1.23 -28.82 55.03
CA ASP A 746 0.12 -28.13 55.72
C ASP A 746 -0.90 -29.12 56.29
N TYR A 747 -1.16 -30.27 55.63
CA TYR A 747 -2.07 -31.31 56.13
C TYR A 747 -1.57 -31.96 57.44
N TYR A 748 -0.26 -32.12 57.59
CA TYR A 748 0.38 -32.64 58.82
C TYR A 748 0.92 -31.56 59.76
N GLY A 749 0.61 -30.27 59.52
CA GLY A 749 0.79 -29.19 60.48
C GLY A 749 2.20 -28.63 60.66
N TYR A 750 3.14 -28.91 59.75
CA TYR A 750 4.55 -28.46 59.86
C TYR A 750 4.79 -27.01 59.39
N SER A 751 3.83 -26.11 59.61
CA SER A 751 3.93 -24.70 59.20
C SER A 751 4.77 -23.86 60.18
N GLU A 752 5.48 -22.85 59.68
CA GLU A 752 6.46 -22.05 60.45
C GLU A 752 5.85 -21.08 61.49
N LYS A 753 4.58 -21.28 61.88
CA LYS A 753 3.83 -20.35 62.75
C LYS A 753 3.94 -20.59 64.26
N ASP A 754 4.29 -21.80 64.71
CA ASP A 754 4.35 -22.12 66.15
C ASP A 754 5.75 -21.87 66.76
N ILE A 755 6.38 -20.74 66.39
CA ILE A 755 7.63 -20.29 67.00
C ILE A 755 7.30 -19.35 68.17
N VAL A 756 7.15 -19.94 69.36
CA VAL A 756 7.17 -19.18 70.63
C VAL A 756 8.56 -18.57 70.81
N GLN A 757 8.63 -17.25 71.04
CA GLN A 757 9.92 -16.60 71.33
C GLN A 757 10.49 -17.14 72.65
N PRO A 758 11.80 -17.45 72.73
CA PRO A 758 12.41 -17.86 73.98
C PRO A 758 12.35 -16.69 74.98
N ILE A 759 11.74 -16.96 76.14
CA ILE A 759 11.78 -16.06 77.29
C ILE A 759 13.19 -16.15 77.87
N ASP A 760 13.96 -15.08 77.75
CA ASP A 760 15.32 -15.03 78.28
C ASP A 760 15.29 -14.88 79.81
N LEU A 761 15.93 -15.82 80.51
CA LEU A 761 15.88 -15.97 81.96
C LEU A 761 17.32 -16.09 82.51
N THR A 762 18.04 -14.97 82.57
CA THR A 762 19.18 -14.83 83.49
C THR A 762 19.26 -13.43 84.12
N THR A 763 19.23 -13.44 85.45
CA THR A 763 19.76 -12.43 86.39
C THR A 763 21.29 -12.34 86.29
N ASP A 764 22.04 -11.41 86.86
CA ASP A 764 21.84 -10.13 87.56
C ASP A 764 23.24 -9.45 87.52
N GLU A 765 23.34 -8.12 87.42
CA GLU A 765 24.24 -7.30 88.27
C GLU A 765 24.14 -5.80 87.92
N GLN A 766 24.53 -4.97 88.89
CA GLN A 766 24.13 -3.57 89.04
C GLN A 766 25.21 -2.62 88.50
N ASP A 767 24.83 -1.41 88.04
CA ASP A 767 25.13 -0.23 88.88
C ASP A 767 24.38 1.09 88.55
N THR A 768 24.11 1.85 89.63
CA THR A 768 23.74 3.27 89.76
C THR A 768 22.75 3.98 88.80
N LYS A 769 21.62 4.40 89.40
CA LYS A 769 20.74 5.52 88.99
C LYS A 769 21.27 6.85 89.61
N PRO A 770 20.81 8.07 89.21
CA PRO A 770 19.50 8.56 89.68
C PRO A 770 18.62 9.36 88.68
N GLU A 771 17.32 9.35 88.99
CA GLU A 771 16.18 10.14 88.44
C GLU A 771 16.07 11.50 89.18
N PRO A 772 15.19 12.51 88.84
CA PRO A 772 13.73 12.42 88.53
C PRO A 772 13.29 13.19 87.23
N LYS A 773 12.22 12.82 86.46
CA LYS A 773 10.73 12.85 86.66
C LYS A 773 10.08 14.28 86.68
N PRO A 774 8.75 14.45 86.42
CA PRO A 774 7.91 13.96 85.28
C PRO A 774 6.78 14.95 84.84
N ASP A 775 6.00 14.63 83.78
CA ASP A 775 4.50 14.74 83.67
C ASP A 775 4.07 14.23 82.27
N ALA A 776 3.07 13.35 82.05
CA ALA A 776 1.60 13.46 82.27
C ALA A 776 0.89 14.45 81.32
N SER A 777 -0.34 14.23 80.82
CA SER A 777 -1.14 13.02 80.57
C SER A 777 -2.38 13.41 79.71
N ARG A 778 -3.05 12.44 79.05
CA ARG A 778 -4.44 12.57 78.49
C ARG A 778 -4.59 13.60 77.34
N SER A 779 -5.63 13.61 76.48
CA SER A 779 -6.63 12.60 76.07
C SER A 779 -7.27 13.03 74.73
N ARG A 780 -7.76 12.08 73.92
CA ARG A 780 -8.75 12.29 72.83
C ARG A 780 -10.02 12.99 73.35
N PRO A 781 -10.81 13.75 72.53
CA PRO A 781 -11.63 13.15 71.46
C PRO A 781 -11.83 14.01 70.18
N ALA A 782 -12.63 13.46 69.26
CA ALA A 782 -12.92 13.98 67.92
C ALA A 782 -14.19 14.86 67.85
N LYS A 783 -14.32 15.68 66.80
CA LYS A 783 -15.45 15.63 65.84
C LYS A 783 -15.33 16.59 64.64
N ALA A 784 -16.04 16.20 63.59
CA ALA A 784 -16.43 16.86 62.33
C ALA A 784 -16.53 18.41 62.28
N ALA A 785 -16.34 18.97 61.07
CA ALA A 785 -17.43 19.51 60.24
C ALA A 785 -16.94 19.94 58.82
N GLU A 786 -17.88 20.00 57.88
CA GLU A 786 -17.69 20.49 56.50
C GLU A 786 -17.81 22.02 56.39
N ALA A 787 -17.10 22.62 55.42
CA ALA A 787 -17.52 23.71 54.51
C ALA A 787 -16.25 24.28 53.83
N ASN A 788 -16.01 24.15 52.52
CA ASN A 788 -16.74 24.62 51.33
C ASN A 788 -16.46 26.10 50.96
N GLN A 789 -16.07 26.31 49.69
CA GLN A 789 -16.00 27.57 48.93
C GLN A 789 -15.10 28.73 49.44
N THR A 790 -14.05 29.05 48.68
CA THR A 790 -14.07 30.20 47.73
C THR A 790 -12.85 30.18 46.79
N GLU A 791 -13.12 30.34 45.49
CA GLU A 791 -12.65 31.41 44.58
C GLU A 791 -11.26 32.06 44.77
N ALA A 792 -10.54 32.50 43.73
CA ALA A 792 -10.70 32.33 42.27
C ALA A 792 -9.42 32.84 41.55
N ALA A 793 -9.07 32.23 40.40
CA ALA A 793 -8.39 32.82 39.24
C ALA A 793 -8.05 31.70 38.23
#